data_AF-A0A6G0HG83-F1
#
_entry.id   AF-A0A6G0HG83-F1
#
_cell.length_a   1.000
_cell.length_b   1.000
_cell.length_c   1.000
_cell.angle_alpha   90.00
_cell.angle_beta   90.00
_cell.angle_gamma   90.00
#
_symmetry.space_group_name_H-M   'P 1'
#
loop_
_entity.id
_entity.type
_entity.pdbx_description
1 polymer ?
#
loop_
_entity_poly.entity_id
_entity_poly.type
_entity_poly.pdbx_seq_one_letter_code
_entity_poly.pdbx_strand_id
1 'polypeptide(L)'
;MKKKYEGHGQKIEKALEKIKEEGLVVDAWNTFAPEVEVDRLECIAEREAINPNNDNEMDNVPDFQVNRDSSIAVPAIQAPKLSPDFVRKLYQSLNETQASIFYTVREWCLKRVWGHNPEQFFYFVSGGAGCGKSHVIKCIHEEATKILHQLPRFRDQGDMSTPAVLLTAFTGTAAFNISGKTLHAMLKLPRSLKPPYQGLGNALDEMRAILSNAEILIIDEISMVSKELFAYVHWRFQQIKGNKKPFGGMSVLAVGDFYQLPPLGKAKPLCVYEECVLDVWKDNFQMVNLTQIMRQKDDLVFAELLNRLRVKSKTDALRDDDRALLTQTVIDIKDCPLDALHIFATNKEVDEHNRTTVAALHTDFVNVKAQDYAKDPTTGEMIKTGGFKGNKRDLPDCIQAANGVRIMILRNLDVEDGLVNGTFGTIANIVTGQQDGQTTVTMIGLQLDNPTAGQRFRKKIQGQSDNLVYIERTEENMSRKGAVRRQFPMKLAFACTAHKVQGMTMESAVVSLKRVFEPGMAYVALSRTTSLQGLHITDFDEKKICADPEITAAMQNMNLASFERTRPLLQHVKLADGTVQNLTIVHHNTQGLPSYIEDLKCHHELTVSDVLCVTETHLSGSFVSSKFQLEGYNMFPRSRQVSYTTVSDMATKDGGGVAVYCKSHIQAEARRYFQNVTDLKFVVVKLEAPVRAVIVAVYRPPHFCLKKFLPNMESLLNSLDMMSHQPIIVCGDFNEDLLCKGKKAIRDLFQSKGYTQLITAATTENRTLIDHIYVSQPHTCIQSGVLQTYYSYHSPIYCILTL
;
A
#
# COMPACT_ATOMS: atom_id res chain seq x y z
N MET A 1 -38.91 -43.24 44.90
CA MET A 1 -39.07 -41.86 45.41
C MET A 1 -39.44 -40.90 44.30
N LYS A 2 -40.69 -40.99 43.86
CA LYS A 2 -41.37 -40.16 42.86
C LYS A 2 -41.90 -38.86 43.52
N LYS A 3 -41.12 -38.27 44.43
CA LYS A 3 -41.48 -37.15 45.31
C LYS A 3 -40.31 -36.17 45.53
N LYS A 4 -39.44 -36.01 44.52
CA LYS A 4 -38.37 -34.97 44.51
C LYS A 4 -38.39 -34.08 43.26
N TYR A 5 -39.36 -34.24 42.36
CA TYR A 5 -39.41 -33.57 41.06
C TYR A 5 -40.77 -32.93 40.69
N GLU A 6 -41.60 -32.56 41.67
CA GLU A 6 -42.86 -31.80 41.42
C GLU A 6 -42.87 -30.41 42.08
N GLY A 7 -41.71 -29.90 42.49
CA GLY A 7 -41.61 -28.62 43.21
C GLY A 7 -41.35 -27.36 42.36
N HIS A 8 -41.24 -27.46 41.03
CA HIS A 8 -40.80 -26.34 40.20
C HIS A 8 -41.76 -25.94 39.06
N GLY A 9 -42.85 -26.69 38.82
CA GLY A 9 -43.87 -26.29 37.84
C GLY A 9 -44.55 -24.96 38.20
N GLN A 10 -45.04 -24.83 39.43
CA GLN A 10 -45.72 -23.61 39.88
C GLN A 10 -44.80 -22.37 39.98
N LYS A 11 -43.48 -22.55 40.14
CA LYS A 11 -42.52 -21.43 40.11
C LYS A 11 -42.23 -20.95 38.70
N ILE A 12 -42.23 -21.86 37.73
CA ILE A 12 -42.01 -21.54 36.31
C ILE A 12 -43.28 -20.93 35.71
N GLU A 13 -44.47 -21.44 36.05
CA GLU A 13 -45.74 -20.82 35.64
C GLU A 13 -45.93 -19.42 36.22
N LYS A 14 -45.65 -19.21 37.51
CA LYS A 14 -45.67 -17.86 38.10
C LYS A 14 -44.64 -16.92 37.48
N ALA A 15 -43.48 -17.42 37.05
CA ALA A 15 -42.48 -16.60 36.36
C ALA A 15 -42.91 -16.25 34.92
N LEU A 16 -43.57 -17.18 34.22
CA LEU A 16 -44.10 -16.98 32.88
C LEU A 16 -45.32 -16.06 32.83
N GLU A 17 -46.21 -16.13 33.83
CA GLU A 17 -47.31 -15.17 33.99
C GLU A 17 -46.78 -13.77 34.29
N LYS A 18 -45.73 -13.65 35.13
CA LYS A 18 -45.08 -12.36 35.40
C LYS A 18 -44.40 -11.75 34.17
N ILE A 19 -43.76 -12.57 33.33
CA ILE A 19 -43.16 -12.13 32.07
C ILE A 19 -44.22 -11.72 31.03
N LYS A 20 -45.42 -12.30 31.10
CA LYS A 20 -46.55 -11.91 30.23
C LYS A 20 -47.22 -10.61 30.68
N GLU A 21 -47.29 -10.33 31.98
CA GLU A 21 -47.87 -9.09 32.49
C GLU A 21 -46.89 -7.90 32.44
N GLU A 22 -45.59 -8.12 32.66
CA GLU A 22 -44.58 -7.03 32.70
C GLU A 22 -43.89 -6.76 31.35
N GLY A 23 -44.12 -7.59 30.33
CA GLY A 23 -43.45 -7.47 29.02
C GLY A 23 -41.98 -7.94 29.03
N LEU A 24 -41.43 -8.19 27.84
CA LEU A 24 -40.05 -8.67 27.67
C LEU A 24 -39.04 -7.59 28.08
N VAL A 25 -38.25 -7.86 29.11
CA VAL A 25 -37.14 -7.00 29.54
C VAL A 25 -36.09 -6.92 28.44
N VAL A 26 -36.07 -5.77 27.78
CA VAL A 26 -35.00 -5.26 26.91
C VAL A 26 -33.82 -4.82 27.80
N ASP A 27 -32.61 -5.17 27.38
CA ASP A 27 -31.30 -4.65 27.80
C ASP A 27 -30.94 -4.67 29.30
N ALA A 28 -30.20 -5.72 29.69
CA ALA A 28 -29.37 -5.74 30.90
C ALA A 28 -28.15 -4.78 30.85
N TRP A 29 -28.06 -3.91 29.83
CA TRP A 29 -27.02 -2.87 29.71
C TRP A 29 -27.47 -1.51 30.25
N ASN A 30 -28.78 -1.28 30.41
CA ASN A 30 -29.31 0.03 30.83
C ASN A 30 -29.26 0.27 32.35
N THR A 31 -28.82 -0.71 33.15
CA THR A 31 -28.68 -0.55 34.61
C THR A 31 -27.35 0.10 35.02
N PHE A 32 -26.37 0.22 34.11
CA PHE A 32 -24.99 0.62 34.46
C PHE A 32 -24.64 2.09 34.21
N ALA A 33 -25.48 2.89 33.52
CA ALA A 33 -25.21 4.32 33.29
C ALA A 33 -26.48 5.12 32.92
N PRO A 34 -27.32 5.51 33.89
CA PRO A 34 -28.58 6.23 33.64
C PRO A 34 -28.40 7.66 33.10
N GLU A 35 -27.22 8.27 33.28
CA GLU A 35 -26.93 9.65 32.83
C GLU A 35 -26.87 9.78 31.30
N VAL A 36 -26.51 8.71 30.58
CA VAL A 36 -26.38 8.69 29.11
C VAL A 36 -27.74 8.75 28.39
N GLU A 37 -28.82 8.28 29.03
CA GLU A 37 -30.16 8.32 28.46
C GLU A 37 -30.83 9.69 28.67
N VAL A 38 -30.42 10.44 29.71
CA VAL A 38 -30.89 11.81 29.95
C VAL A 38 -30.33 12.76 28.87
N ASP A 39 -29.04 12.66 28.58
CA ASP A 39 -28.39 13.41 27.48
C ASP A 39 -29.00 13.09 26.11
N ARG A 40 -29.43 11.84 25.90
CA ARG A 40 -30.08 11.40 24.66
C ARG A 40 -31.47 12.00 24.50
N LEU A 41 -32.25 12.10 25.58
CA LEU A 41 -33.61 12.64 25.54
C LEU A 41 -33.61 14.17 25.40
N GLU A 42 -32.66 14.87 26.01
CA GLU A 42 -32.47 16.31 25.81
C GLU A 42 -32.05 16.62 24.36
N CYS A 43 -31.16 15.82 23.76
CA CYS A 43 -30.75 15.98 22.35
C CYS A 43 -31.87 15.70 21.32
N ILE A 44 -32.90 14.93 21.68
CA ILE A 44 -34.02 14.61 20.78
C ILE A 44 -35.09 15.71 20.81
N ALA A 45 -35.26 16.41 21.94
CA ALA A 45 -36.24 17.46 22.11
C ALA A 45 -35.88 18.78 21.38
N GLU A 46 -34.59 19.04 21.13
CA GLU A 46 -34.11 20.29 20.53
C GLU A 46 -34.02 20.30 18.99
N ARG A 47 -34.42 19.22 18.31
CA ARG A 47 -34.33 19.15 16.83
C ARG A 47 -35.59 19.68 16.16
N GLU A 48 -35.54 20.93 15.69
CA GLU A 48 -36.51 21.47 14.72
C GLU A 48 -36.52 20.66 13.41
N ALA A 49 -37.71 20.50 12.84
CA ALA A 49 -37.94 19.72 11.62
C ALA A 49 -37.36 20.42 10.37
N ILE A 50 -36.29 19.87 9.81
CA ILE A 50 -35.73 20.33 8.53
C ILE A 50 -36.62 19.86 7.37
N ASN A 51 -37.04 20.82 6.56
CA ASN A 51 -37.91 20.68 5.40
C ASN A 51 -37.24 19.82 4.29
N PRO A 52 -37.90 18.80 3.68
CA PRO A 52 -37.23 17.82 2.80
C PRO A 52 -36.89 18.28 1.37
N ASN A 53 -37.12 19.55 1.02
CA ASN A 53 -37.11 19.99 -0.38
C ASN A 53 -35.82 20.68 -0.88
N ASN A 54 -34.71 20.62 -0.14
CA ASN A 54 -33.41 21.14 -0.60
C ASN A 54 -32.38 20.00 -0.76
N ASP A 55 -32.62 19.12 -1.74
CA ASP A 55 -31.65 18.13 -2.18
C ASP A 55 -30.70 18.75 -3.20
N ASN A 56 -29.48 19.07 -2.76
CA ASN A 56 -28.35 19.33 -3.65
C ASN A 56 -28.00 18.06 -4.43
N GLU A 57 -27.85 18.19 -5.75
CA GLU A 57 -27.54 17.14 -6.72
C GLU A 57 -26.12 16.56 -6.53
N MET A 58 -25.88 15.82 -5.44
CA MET A 58 -24.63 15.09 -5.22
C MET A 58 -24.81 13.58 -5.47
N ASP A 59 -23.85 12.97 -6.14
CA ASP A 59 -23.85 11.56 -6.47
C ASP A 59 -23.68 10.67 -5.23
N ASN A 60 -24.41 9.56 -5.23
CA ASN A 60 -24.12 8.42 -4.37
C ASN A 60 -23.52 7.31 -5.26
N VAL A 61 -22.29 6.88 -4.96
CA VAL A 61 -21.60 5.84 -5.74
C VAL A 61 -22.28 4.48 -5.51
N PRO A 62 -22.69 3.73 -6.56
CA PRO A 62 -23.44 2.48 -6.42
C PRO A 62 -22.70 1.29 -5.78
N ASP A 63 -21.50 1.49 -5.22
CA ASP A 63 -20.70 0.43 -4.57
C ASP A 63 -21.38 -0.17 -3.32
N PHE A 64 -22.54 0.37 -2.92
CA PHE A 64 -23.37 -0.04 -1.78
C PHE A 64 -24.22 -1.31 -1.99
N GLN A 65 -24.07 -2.02 -3.11
CA GLN A 65 -24.85 -3.24 -3.38
C GLN A 65 -24.02 -4.51 -3.16
N VAL A 66 -24.17 -5.11 -1.98
CA VAL A 66 -23.88 -6.54 -1.77
C VAL A 66 -25.14 -7.32 -2.16
N ASN A 67 -25.02 -8.22 -3.13
CA ASN A 67 -26.07 -9.16 -3.51
C ASN A 67 -26.22 -10.20 -2.38
N ARG A 68 -27.45 -10.41 -1.89
CA ARG A 68 -27.71 -11.30 -0.74
C ARG A 68 -27.65 -12.80 -1.09
N ASP A 69 -27.57 -13.14 -2.37
CA ASP A 69 -27.76 -14.52 -2.84
C ASP A 69 -26.46 -15.28 -3.18
N SER A 70 -25.29 -14.74 -2.88
CA SER A 70 -24.06 -15.53 -2.93
C SER A 70 -23.78 -16.20 -1.59
N SER A 71 -24.43 -17.34 -1.33
CA SER A 71 -23.84 -18.37 -0.46
C SER A 71 -22.62 -18.95 -1.15
N ILE A 72 -21.54 -18.17 -1.23
CA ILE A 72 -20.27 -18.58 -1.78
C ILE A 72 -19.27 -18.41 -0.65
N ALA A 73 -18.72 -19.54 -0.20
CA ALA A 73 -17.60 -19.60 0.73
C ALA A 73 -16.57 -18.53 0.35
N VAL A 74 -16.11 -17.73 1.32
CA VAL A 74 -15.12 -16.68 1.08
C VAL A 74 -13.91 -17.30 0.36
N PRO A 75 -13.68 -17.00 -0.93
CA PRO A 75 -12.55 -17.59 -1.64
C PRO A 75 -11.25 -17.04 -1.08
N ALA A 76 -10.22 -17.89 -1.08
CA ALA A 76 -8.88 -17.58 -0.57
C ALA A 76 -8.37 -16.25 -1.13
N ILE A 77 -7.97 -15.35 -0.24
CA ILE A 77 -7.38 -14.06 -0.57
C ILE A 77 -5.93 -14.35 -0.98
N GLN A 78 -5.71 -14.69 -2.25
CA GLN A 78 -4.36 -14.83 -2.80
C GLN A 78 -4.21 -13.87 -3.96
N ALA A 79 -3.48 -12.78 -3.71
CA ALA A 79 -2.90 -11.97 -4.77
C ALA A 79 -2.08 -12.89 -5.70
N PRO A 80 -2.05 -12.64 -7.02
CA PRO A 80 -1.29 -13.46 -7.96
C PRO A 80 0.18 -13.53 -7.52
N LYS A 81 0.73 -14.75 -7.40
CA LYS A 81 2.13 -14.96 -7.01
C LYS A 81 3.06 -14.30 -8.03
N LEU A 82 3.63 -13.16 -7.67
CA LEU A 82 4.64 -12.46 -8.46
C LEU A 82 5.94 -13.27 -8.46
N SER A 83 6.64 -13.30 -9.60
CA SER A 83 7.97 -13.93 -9.66
C SER A 83 8.95 -13.20 -8.72
N PRO A 84 9.85 -13.91 -8.01
CA PRO A 84 10.81 -13.28 -7.10
C PRO A 84 11.65 -12.16 -7.74
N ASP A 85 12.02 -12.32 -9.02
CA ASP A 85 12.82 -11.32 -9.76
C ASP A 85 12.03 -10.03 -10.03
N PHE A 86 10.73 -10.17 -10.33
CA PHE A 86 9.86 -9.01 -10.50
C PHE A 86 9.68 -8.26 -9.17
N VAL A 87 9.45 -8.99 -8.07
CA VAL A 87 9.35 -8.39 -6.73
C VAL A 87 10.62 -7.65 -6.36
N ARG A 88 11.79 -8.21 -6.68
CA ARG A 88 13.08 -7.53 -6.45
C ARG A 88 13.18 -6.22 -7.23
N LYS A 89 12.80 -6.21 -8.52
CA LYS A 89 12.75 -4.97 -9.32
C LYS A 89 11.78 -3.94 -8.74
N LEU A 90 10.66 -4.37 -8.16
CA LEU A 90 9.76 -3.46 -7.46
C LEU A 90 10.47 -2.77 -6.29
N TYR A 91 11.19 -3.52 -5.46
CA TYR A 91 11.93 -2.96 -4.32
C TYR A 91 13.05 -2.01 -4.77
N GLN A 92 13.77 -2.35 -5.83
CA GLN A 92 14.84 -1.52 -6.40
C GLN A 92 14.34 -0.16 -6.92
N SER A 93 13.07 -0.07 -7.28
CA SER A 93 12.46 1.16 -7.83
C SER A 93 11.90 2.13 -6.80
N LEU A 94 11.97 1.79 -5.50
CA LEU A 94 11.51 2.66 -4.41
C LEU A 94 12.43 3.89 -4.32
N ASN A 95 11.85 5.08 -4.18
CA ASN A 95 12.63 6.27 -3.81
C ASN A 95 12.94 6.32 -2.30
N GLU A 96 13.70 7.33 -1.87
CA GLU A 96 14.14 7.48 -0.48
C GLU A 96 12.96 7.43 0.51
N THR A 97 11.93 8.28 0.33
CA THR A 97 10.79 8.34 1.26
C THR A 97 9.94 7.06 1.23
N GLN A 98 9.76 6.45 0.05
CA GLN A 98 9.06 5.17 -0.10
C GLN A 98 9.82 4.02 0.56
N ALA A 99 11.14 3.95 0.38
CA ALA A 99 12.02 2.97 1.02
C ALA A 99 11.98 3.10 2.55
N SER A 100 11.82 4.31 3.05
CA SER A 100 11.80 4.59 4.50
C SER A 100 10.62 3.96 5.21
N ILE A 101 9.41 4.16 4.67
CA ILE A 101 8.23 3.50 5.21
C ILE A 101 8.29 1.99 4.98
N PHE A 102 8.81 1.55 3.83
CA PHE A 102 9.00 0.13 3.54
C PHE A 102 9.89 -0.56 4.59
N TYR A 103 11.09 -0.04 4.87
CA TYR A 103 11.99 -0.62 5.86
C TYR A 103 11.46 -0.51 7.29
N THR A 104 10.71 0.55 7.61
CA THR A 104 10.07 0.71 8.93
C THR A 104 9.01 -0.36 9.18
N VAL A 105 8.14 -0.62 8.20
CA VAL A 105 7.15 -1.71 8.30
C VAL A 105 7.84 -3.07 8.30
N ARG A 106 8.90 -3.25 7.49
CA ARG A 106 9.70 -4.48 7.49
C ARG A 106 10.32 -4.77 8.87
N GLU A 107 10.91 -3.78 9.50
CA GLU A 107 11.49 -3.89 10.85
C GLU A 107 10.42 -4.28 11.88
N TRP A 108 9.23 -3.67 11.79
CA TRP A 108 8.08 -4.03 12.63
C TRP A 108 7.68 -5.50 12.45
N CYS A 109 7.57 -5.98 11.20
CA CYS A 109 7.25 -7.38 10.89
C CYS A 109 8.31 -8.34 11.44
N LEU A 110 9.60 -8.02 11.30
CA LEU A 110 10.69 -8.82 11.85
C LEU A 110 10.60 -8.90 13.37
N LYS A 111 10.44 -7.77 14.06
CA LYS A 111 10.23 -7.73 15.52
C LYS A 111 9.06 -8.60 15.96
N ARG A 112 7.96 -8.60 15.19
CA ARG A 112 6.79 -9.43 15.44
C ARG A 112 7.08 -10.93 15.32
N VAL A 113 7.72 -11.37 14.23
CA VAL A 113 8.14 -12.77 14.01
C VAL A 113 9.14 -13.22 15.07
N TRP A 114 9.99 -12.29 15.51
CA TRP A 114 10.93 -12.48 16.58
C TRP A 114 10.29 -12.62 17.97
N GLY A 115 8.96 -12.65 18.08
CA GLY A 115 8.26 -12.79 19.35
C GLY A 115 8.38 -11.57 20.25
N HIS A 116 8.91 -10.45 19.73
CA HIS A 116 8.69 -9.17 20.37
C HIS A 116 7.24 -8.75 20.13
N ASN A 117 6.72 -7.89 21.00
CA ASN A 117 5.40 -7.30 20.86
C ASN A 117 5.55 -5.83 20.51
N PRO A 118 5.96 -5.50 19.26
CA PRO A 118 6.14 -4.10 18.87
C PRO A 118 4.81 -3.36 18.97
N GLU A 119 4.88 -2.07 19.31
CA GLU A 119 3.69 -1.22 19.32
C GLU A 119 3.06 -1.12 17.93
N GLN A 120 1.74 -0.96 17.89
CA GLN A 120 1.01 -0.80 16.63
C GLN A 120 1.48 0.46 15.92
N PHE A 121 1.65 0.39 14.60
CA PHE A 121 1.87 1.58 13.80
C PHE A 121 0.58 2.02 13.13
N PHE A 122 0.40 3.34 13.00
CA PHE A 122 -0.70 3.97 12.28
C PHE A 122 -0.11 5.02 11.35
N TYR A 123 0.11 4.64 10.10
CA TYR A 123 0.71 5.52 9.10
C TYR A 123 -0.32 5.93 8.06
N PHE A 124 -0.30 7.22 7.71
CA PHE A 124 -1.03 7.78 6.59
C PHE A 124 -0.04 8.20 5.50
N VAL A 125 -0.02 7.50 4.38
CA VAL A 125 0.79 7.84 3.21
C VAL A 125 0.00 8.79 2.31
N SER A 126 0.39 10.07 2.36
CA SER A 126 -0.11 11.12 1.48
C SER A 126 0.83 11.32 0.29
N GLY A 127 0.32 11.87 -0.80
CA GLY A 127 1.13 12.28 -1.93
C GLY A 127 0.26 12.65 -3.11
N GLY A 128 0.79 13.48 -4.01
CA GLY A 128 0.10 13.88 -5.22
C GLY A 128 -0.22 12.70 -6.15
N ALA A 129 -0.96 13.00 -7.22
CA ALA A 129 -1.13 12.05 -8.31
C ALA A 129 0.24 11.66 -8.89
N GLY A 130 0.46 10.37 -9.12
CA GLY A 130 1.71 9.90 -9.71
C GLY A 130 2.90 9.73 -8.75
N CYS A 131 2.78 10.00 -7.44
CA CYS A 131 3.87 9.80 -6.46
C CYS A 131 4.16 8.33 -6.08
N GLY A 132 3.53 7.35 -6.72
CA GLY A 132 3.78 5.92 -6.48
C GLY A 132 3.11 5.33 -5.23
N LYS A 133 2.00 5.90 -4.74
CA LYS A 133 1.25 5.38 -3.57
C LYS A 133 0.91 3.89 -3.65
N SER A 134 0.25 3.46 -4.73
CA SER A 134 -0.10 2.04 -4.94
C SER A 134 1.12 1.13 -5.14
N HIS A 135 2.27 1.69 -5.57
CA HIS A 135 3.53 0.96 -5.65
C HIS A 135 4.07 0.63 -4.26
N VAL A 136 4.03 1.59 -3.33
CA VAL A 136 4.38 1.37 -1.92
C VAL A 136 3.50 0.29 -1.28
N ILE A 137 2.19 0.32 -1.54
CA ILE A 137 1.25 -0.70 -1.06
C ILE A 137 1.70 -2.10 -1.50
N LYS A 138 2.02 -2.28 -2.80
CA LYS A 138 2.46 -3.55 -3.36
C LYS A 138 3.76 -4.02 -2.71
N CYS A 139 4.76 -3.15 -2.58
CA CYS A 139 6.04 -3.52 -1.96
C CYS A 139 5.89 -3.93 -0.49
N ILE A 140 5.13 -3.15 0.30
CA ILE A 140 4.88 -3.47 1.71
C ILE A 140 4.08 -4.76 1.85
N HIS A 141 3.05 -4.96 1.03
CA HIS A 141 2.25 -6.17 1.03
C HIS A 141 3.10 -7.42 0.83
N GLU A 142 3.92 -7.46 -0.24
CA GLU A 142 4.73 -8.64 -0.55
C GLU A 142 5.73 -8.95 0.57
N GLU A 143 6.46 -7.94 1.06
CA GLU A 143 7.50 -8.15 2.07
C GLU A 143 6.92 -8.49 3.45
N ALA A 144 5.88 -7.74 3.89
CA ALA A 144 5.23 -8.00 5.17
C ALA A 144 4.56 -9.37 5.19
N THR A 145 3.91 -9.75 4.09
CA THR A 145 3.30 -11.07 3.93
C THR A 145 4.37 -12.16 3.99
N LYS A 146 5.48 -12.04 3.26
CA LYS A 146 6.61 -12.98 3.29
C LYS A 146 7.16 -13.18 4.71
N ILE A 147 7.35 -12.10 5.46
CA ILE A 147 7.92 -12.15 6.81
C ILE A 147 6.91 -12.72 7.80
N LEU A 148 5.68 -12.21 7.84
CA LEU A 148 4.67 -12.59 8.84
C LEU A 148 4.22 -14.05 8.72
N HIS A 149 4.29 -14.65 7.53
CA HIS A 149 4.08 -16.10 7.35
C HIS A 149 5.08 -16.99 8.11
N GLN A 150 6.18 -16.43 8.61
CA GLN A 150 7.13 -17.15 9.44
C GLN A 150 6.65 -17.31 10.90
N LEU A 151 5.58 -16.61 11.32
CA LEU A 151 5.01 -16.73 12.66
C LEU A 151 4.61 -18.19 12.97
N PRO A 152 4.78 -18.67 14.22
CA PRO A 152 4.47 -20.05 14.59
C PRO A 152 3.04 -20.49 14.22
N ARG A 153 2.07 -19.59 14.35
CA ARG A 153 0.64 -19.87 14.07
C ARG A 153 0.38 -20.30 12.62
N PHE A 154 1.17 -19.81 11.66
CA PHE A 154 1.09 -20.23 10.26
C PHE A 154 1.75 -21.59 10.01
N ARG A 155 2.78 -21.95 10.79
CA ARG A 155 3.44 -23.27 10.71
C ARG A 155 2.55 -24.36 11.27
N ASP A 156 1.83 -24.08 12.35
CA ASP A 156 1.01 -25.05 13.06
C ASP A 156 -0.34 -25.31 12.37
N GLN A 157 -0.92 -24.30 11.71
CA GLN A 157 -2.22 -24.43 11.04
C GLN A 157 -2.13 -25.02 9.63
N GLY A 158 -0.95 -25.01 9.00
CA GLY A 158 -0.72 -25.55 7.64
C GLY A 158 -1.52 -24.88 6.52
N ASP A 159 -2.45 -23.98 6.86
CA ASP A 159 -3.37 -23.33 5.95
C ASP A 159 -2.91 -21.90 5.63
N MET A 160 -2.20 -21.77 4.50
CA MET A 160 -1.80 -20.50 3.91
C MET A 160 -2.97 -19.73 3.26
N SER A 161 -4.22 -20.15 3.47
CA SER A 161 -5.41 -19.43 2.97
C SER A 161 -5.76 -18.18 3.78
N THR A 162 -5.29 -18.08 5.04
CA THR A 162 -5.58 -16.93 5.91
C THR A 162 -4.57 -15.80 5.70
N PRO A 163 -5.03 -14.56 5.44
CA PRO A 163 -4.12 -13.44 5.13
C PRO A 163 -3.48 -12.83 6.39
N ALA A 164 -2.16 -12.61 6.35
CA ALA A 164 -1.44 -11.82 7.36
C ALA A 164 -1.64 -10.31 7.18
N VAL A 165 -1.78 -9.87 5.93
CA VAL A 165 -1.96 -8.47 5.53
C VAL A 165 -3.27 -8.34 4.75
N LEU A 166 -4.13 -7.40 5.17
CA LEU A 166 -5.42 -7.16 4.53
C LEU A 166 -5.30 -5.99 3.56
N LEU A 167 -5.54 -6.24 2.27
CA LEU A 167 -5.62 -5.19 1.25
C LEU A 167 -7.05 -4.75 1.05
N THR A 168 -7.33 -3.49 1.38
CA THR A 168 -8.67 -2.91 1.28
C THR A 168 -8.66 -1.56 0.59
N ALA A 169 -9.80 -1.20 0.00
CA ALA A 169 -10.05 0.15 -0.51
C ALA A 169 -11.52 0.53 -0.35
N PHE A 170 -11.86 1.80 -0.57
CA PHE A 170 -13.25 2.25 -0.56
C PHE A 170 -14.03 1.76 -1.79
N THR A 171 -13.47 1.94 -3.01
CA THR A 171 -14.13 1.60 -4.28
C THR A 171 -13.68 0.26 -4.85
N GLY A 172 -14.52 -0.35 -5.69
CA GLY A 172 -14.19 -1.61 -6.39
C GLY A 172 -12.97 -1.49 -7.31
N THR A 173 -12.86 -0.40 -8.08
CA THR A 173 -11.71 -0.13 -8.96
C THR A 173 -10.41 0.00 -8.19
N ALA A 174 -10.40 0.75 -7.09
CA ALA A 174 -9.21 0.91 -6.24
C ALA A 174 -8.81 -0.41 -5.59
N ALA A 175 -9.79 -1.18 -5.10
CA ALA A 175 -9.54 -2.51 -4.54
C ALA A 175 -8.91 -3.45 -5.57
N PHE A 176 -9.43 -3.48 -6.80
CA PHE A 176 -8.86 -4.31 -7.88
C PHE A 176 -7.43 -3.89 -8.25
N ASN A 177 -7.13 -2.58 -8.30
CA ASN A 177 -5.80 -2.06 -8.63
C ASN A 177 -4.69 -2.52 -7.68
N ILE A 178 -5.03 -2.75 -6.41
CA ILE A 178 -4.13 -3.30 -5.39
C ILE A 178 -4.35 -4.81 -5.19
N SER A 179 -5.20 -5.47 -5.98
CA SER A 179 -5.56 -6.88 -5.80
C SER A 179 -6.17 -7.20 -4.41
N GLY A 180 -6.93 -6.26 -3.86
CA GLY A 180 -7.63 -6.34 -2.58
C GLY A 180 -9.15 -6.42 -2.70
N LYS A 181 -9.86 -6.21 -1.58
CA LYS A 181 -11.33 -6.21 -1.49
C LYS A 181 -11.84 -4.85 -0.99
N THR A 182 -13.10 -4.51 -1.25
CA THR A 182 -13.66 -3.29 -0.65
C THR A 182 -13.83 -3.46 0.86
N LEU A 183 -13.71 -2.37 1.64
CA LEU A 183 -13.92 -2.41 3.10
C LEU A 183 -15.27 -3.04 3.47
N HIS A 184 -16.32 -2.72 2.71
CA HIS A 184 -17.66 -3.24 2.91
C HIS A 184 -17.75 -4.75 2.72
N ALA A 185 -17.17 -5.26 1.62
CA ALA A 185 -17.16 -6.69 1.33
C ALA A 185 -16.30 -7.46 2.35
N MET A 186 -15.13 -6.92 2.67
CA MET A 186 -14.17 -7.56 3.56
C MET A 186 -14.70 -7.69 4.99
N LEU A 187 -15.40 -6.69 5.50
CA LEU A 187 -15.84 -6.62 6.91
C LEU A 187 -17.33 -6.90 7.11
N LYS A 188 -18.03 -7.33 6.06
CA LYS A 188 -19.49 -7.55 6.02
C LYS A 188 -20.22 -6.36 6.65
N LEU A 189 -19.89 -5.14 6.20
CA LEU A 189 -20.47 -3.90 6.74
C LEU A 189 -21.92 -3.72 6.27
N PRO A 190 -22.83 -3.23 7.13
CA PRO A 190 -24.20 -2.94 6.71
C PRO A 190 -24.23 -1.74 5.75
N ARG A 191 -25.29 -1.66 4.93
CA ARG A 191 -25.50 -0.54 4.00
C ARG A 191 -25.77 0.79 4.71
N SER A 192 -26.33 0.73 5.91
CA SER A 192 -26.58 1.89 6.76
C SER A 192 -25.68 1.80 7.98
N LEU A 193 -24.82 2.79 8.14
CA LEU A 193 -23.91 2.92 9.28
C LEU A 193 -24.53 3.74 10.43
N LYS A 194 -25.83 4.09 10.30
CA LYS A 194 -26.55 4.83 11.34
C LYS A 194 -26.51 4.09 12.68
N PRO A 195 -26.29 4.81 13.79
CA PRO A 195 -26.39 4.25 15.13
C PRO A 195 -27.76 3.58 15.38
N PRO A 196 -27.82 2.52 16.20
CA PRO A 196 -26.72 1.90 16.93
C PRO A 196 -25.84 0.98 16.05
N TYR A 197 -24.60 0.71 16.50
CA TYR A 197 -23.68 -0.20 15.82
C TYR A 197 -24.29 -1.61 15.64
N GLN A 198 -24.24 -2.13 14.42
CA GLN A 198 -24.77 -3.45 14.06
C GLN A 198 -23.65 -4.52 14.08
N GLY A 199 -23.74 -5.43 15.05
CA GLY A 199 -22.82 -6.56 15.18
C GLY A 199 -22.95 -7.60 14.07
N LEU A 200 -21.96 -8.49 13.95
CA LEU A 200 -21.95 -9.56 12.93
C LEU A 200 -22.92 -10.72 13.24
N GLY A 201 -23.42 -10.85 14.46
CA GLY A 201 -24.22 -12.01 14.88
C GLY A 201 -23.48 -13.32 14.59
N ASN A 202 -24.15 -14.26 13.92
CA ASN A 202 -23.60 -15.58 13.58
C ASN A 202 -22.40 -15.55 12.62
N ALA A 203 -22.22 -14.47 11.85
CA ALA A 203 -21.07 -14.34 10.94
C ALA A 203 -19.76 -13.99 11.67
N LEU A 204 -19.82 -13.73 12.99
CA LEU A 204 -18.65 -13.32 13.77
C LEU A 204 -17.60 -14.43 13.85
N ASP A 205 -18.01 -15.68 14.07
CA ASP A 205 -17.07 -16.79 14.24
C ASP A 205 -16.37 -17.15 12.93
N GLU A 206 -17.09 -17.05 11.81
CA GLU A 206 -16.52 -17.15 10.46
C GLU A 206 -15.46 -16.07 10.22
N MET A 207 -15.78 -14.81 10.53
CA MET A 207 -14.85 -13.69 10.38
C MET A 207 -13.63 -13.80 11.30
N ARG A 208 -13.81 -14.35 12.51
CA ARG A 208 -12.72 -14.65 13.44
C ARG A 208 -11.78 -15.72 12.90
N ALA A 209 -12.32 -16.76 12.27
CA ALA A 209 -11.51 -17.79 11.64
C ALA A 209 -10.70 -17.21 10.47
N ILE A 210 -11.37 -16.49 9.55
CA ILE A 210 -10.76 -15.92 8.34
C ILE A 210 -9.67 -14.88 8.69
N LEU A 211 -9.93 -14.01 9.66
CA LEU A 211 -9.04 -12.91 10.03
C LEU A 211 -8.20 -13.18 11.28
N SER A 212 -8.11 -14.45 11.69
CA SER A 212 -7.37 -14.88 12.90
C SER A 212 -5.91 -14.39 12.86
N ASN A 213 -5.26 -14.58 11.71
CA ASN A 213 -3.84 -14.28 11.51
C ASN A 213 -3.54 -12.88 10.95
N ALA A 214 -4.57 -12.05 10.72
CA ALA A 214 -4.38 -10.69 10.19
C ALA A 214 -3.69 -9.78 11.23
N GLU A 215 -2.58 -9.17 10.85
CA GLU A 215 -1.76 -8.28 11.71
C GLU A 215 -1.73 -6.83 11.17
N ILE A 216 -1.83 -6.66 9.84
CA ILE A 216 -1.76 -5.35 9.16
C ILE A 216 -3.01 -5.13 8.29
N LEU A 217 -3.60 -3.94 8.38
CA LEU A 217 -4.67 -3.46 7.50
C LEU A 217 -4.14 -2.34 6.60
N ILE A 218 -4.26 -2.51 5.29
CA ILE A 218 -3.95 -1.47 4.30
C ILE A 218 -5.27 -0.95 3.71
N ILE A 219 -5.45 0.37 3.70
CA ILE A 219 -6.63 1.04 3.14
C ILE A 219 -6.18 2.03 2.06
N ASP A 220 -6.41 1.72 0.79
CA ASP A 220 -6.19 2.64 -0.32
C ASP A 220 -7.41 3.54 -0.57
N GLU A 221 -7.17 4.70 -1.19
CA GLU A 221 -8.17 5.77 -1.42
C GLU A 221 -8.89 6.21 -0.12
N ILE A 222 -8.13 6.42 0.96
CA ILE A 222 -8.66 6.83 2.27
C ILE A 222 -9.45 8.17 2.23
N SER A 223 -9.24 9.01 1.21
CA SER A 223 -9.93 10.30 1.08
C SER A 223 -11.45 10.16 0.97
N MET A 224 -11.93 9.04 0.41
CA MET A 224 -13.36 8.77 0.25
C MET A 224 -14.00 8.11 1.48
N VAL A 225 -13.20 7.72 2.47
CA VAL A 225 -13.70 7.07 3.70
C VAL A 225 -14.20 8.15 4.65
N SER A 226 -15.46 8.07 5.07
CA SER A 226 -16.04 8.99 6.06
C SER A 226 -15.61 8.63 7.49
N LYS A 227 -15.69 9.60 8.42
CA LYS A 227 -15.47 9.38 9.85
C LYS A 227 -16.34 8.25 10.41
N GLU A 228 -17.61 8.23 10.06
CA GLU A 228 -18.55 7.19 10.48
C GLU A 228 -18.10 5.80 10.03
N LEU A 229 -17.71 5.66 8.75
CA LEU A 229 -17.21 4.40 8.21
C LEU A 229 -15.92 3.97 8.89
N PHE A 230 -14.99 4.89 9.13
CA PHE A 230 -13.72 4.60 9.78
C PHE A 230 -13.90 4.16 11.24
N ALA A 231 -14.77 4.83 12.00
CA ALA A 231 -15.14 4.42 13.36
C ALA A 231 -15.81 3.04 13.35
N TYR A 232 -16.68 2.77 12.38
CA TYR A 232 -17.31 1.46 12.21
C TYR A 232 -16.29 0.35 11.94
N VAL A 233 -15.31 0.62 11.08
CA VAL A 233 -14.18 -0.31 10.81
C VAL A 233 -13.39 -0.58 12.09
N HIS A 234 -13.05 0.47 12.84
CA HIS A 234 -12.37 0.36 14.12
C HIS A 234 -13.12 -0.55 15.12
N TRP A 235 -14.42 -0.31 15.35
CA TRP A 235 -15.25 -1.13 16.23
C TRP A 235 -15.42 -2.55 15.70
N ARG A 236 -15.51 -2.74 14.38
CA ARG A 236 -15.61 -4.07 13.77
C ARG A 236 -14.37 -4.90 14.04
N PHE A 237 -13.18 -4.33 13.95
CA PHE A 237 -11.96 -5.06 14.31
C PHE A 237 -11.86 -5.34 15.80
N GLN A 238 -12.29 -4.43 16.68
CA GLN A 238 -12.39 -4.72 18.12
C GLN A 238 -13.33 -5.89 18.42
N GLN A 239 -14.48 -5.96 17.74
CA GLN A 239 -15.42 -7.06 17.85
C GLN A 239 -14.83 -8.39 17.37
N ILE A 240 -14.17 -8.39 16.21
CA ILE A 240 -13.56 -9.59 15.61
C ILE A 240 -12.40 -10.08 16.48
N LYS A 241 -11.45 -9.20 16.84
CA LYS A 241 -10.26 -9.54 17.64
C LYS A 241 -10.53 -9.70 19.14
N GLY A 242 -11.73 -9.33 19.61
CA GLY A 242 -12.16 -9.52 20.99
C GLY A 242 -11.42 -8.65 22.02
N ASN A 243 -10.94 -7.47 21.62
CA ASN A 243 -10.24 -6.55 22.53
C ASN A 243 -10.53 -5.08 22.19
N LYS A 244 -10.27 -4.18 23.15
CA LYS A 244 -10.51 -2.73 23.03
C LYS A 244 -9.32 -1.93 22.48
N LYS A 245 -8.24 -2.57 22.03
CA LYS A 245 -7.13 -1.83 21.42
C LYS A 245 -7.60 -1.17 20.12
N PRO A 246 -6.95 -0.09 19.66
CA PRO A 246 -7.28 0.48 18.36
C PRO A 246 -7.22 -0.58 17.27
N PHE A 247 -8.29 -0.69 16.47
CA PHE A 247 -8.45 -1.71 15.42
C PHE A 247 -8.21 -3.15 15.92
N GLY A 248 -8.58 -3.44 17.17
CA GLY A 248 -8.41 -4.78 17.73
C GLY A 248 -6.96 -5.26 17.85
N GLY A 249 -5.98 -4.33 17.86
CA GLY A 249 -4.56 -4.66 17.92
C GLY A 249 -3.86 -4.73 16.55
N MET A 250 -4.55 -4.44 15.46
CA MET A 250 -3.94 -4.38 14.11
C MET A 250 -3.20 -3.07 13.86
N SER A 251 -2.07 -3.15 13.14
CA SER A 251 -1.41 -1.97 12.59
C SER A 251 -2.12 -1.51 11.31
N VAL A 252 -2.22 -0.21 11.07
CA VAL A 252 -2.96 0.33 9.91
C VAL A 252 -2.07 1.22 9.05
N LEU A 253 -2.09 0.94 7.76
CA LEU A 253 -1.48 1.76 6.71
C LEU A 253 -2.59 2.34 5.84
N ALA A 254 -2.96 3.60 6.09
CA ALA A 254 -3.88 4.34 5.26
C ALA A 254 -3.13 5.02 4.12
N VAL A 255 -3.65 4.97 2.90
CA VAL A 255 -3.02 5.53 1.71
C VAL A 255 -4.06 6.30 0.92
N GLY A 256 -3.72 7.49 0.44
CA GLY A 256 -4.61 8.31 -0.37
C GLY A 256 -4.17 9.76 -0.44
N ASP A 257 -5.07 10.64 -0.88
CA ASP A 257 -4.80 12.07 -1.01
C ASP A 257 -6.07 12.85 -0.68
N PHE A 258 -6.11 13.49 0.50
CA PHE A 258 -7.29 14.26 0.91
C PHE A 258 -7.57 15.49 0.03
N TYR A 259 -6.61 15.93 -0.79
CA TYR A 259 -6.82 16.98 -1.79
C TYR A 259 -7.59 16.49 -3.04
N GLN A 260 -7.85 15.19 -3.14
CA GLN A 260 -8.76 14.63 -4.15
C GLN A 260 -10.21 14.75 -3.67
N LEU A 261 -11.11 13.88 -4.15
CA LEU A 261 -12.51 13.97 -3.77
C LEU A 261 -12.72 13.54 -2.31
N PRO A 262 -13.53 14.31 -1.56
CA PRO A 262 -13.91 13.96 -0.19
C PRO A 262 -14.93 12.80 -0.16
N PRO A 263 -15.31 12.31 1.03
CA PRO A 263 -16.37 11.33 1.17
C PRO A 263 -17.70 11.83 0.59
N LEU A 264 -18.53 10.90 0.11
CA LEU A 264 -19.82 11.22 -0.52
C LEU A 264 -20.89 11.57 0.50
N GLY A 265 -21.86 12.39 0.06
CA GLY A 265 -22.80 13.04 0.98
C GLY A 265 -22.08 14.11 1.81
N LYS A 266 -22.79 14.96 2.54
CA LYS A 266 -22.20 16.05 3.35
C LYS A 266 -21.32 15.55 4.53
N ALA A 267 -20.80 14.33 4.46
CA ALA A 267 -19.89 13.74 5.42
C ALA A 267 -18.54 14.47 5.36
N LYS A 268 -18.00 14.82 6.53
CA LYS A 268 -16.70 15.47 6.60
C LYS A 268 -15.57 14.48 6.31
N PRO A 269 -14.47 14.93 5.67
CA PRO A 269 -13.26 14.16 5.51
C PRO A 269 -12.67 13.72 6.86
N LEU A 270 -11.94 12.61 6.87
CA LEU A 270 -11.30 12.07 8.09
C LEU A 270 -10.30 13.04 8.73
N CYS A 271 -9.56 13.80 7.91
CA CYS A 271 -8.53 14.72 8.40
C CYS A 271 -9.09 15.98 9.08
N VAL A 272 -10.33 16.37 8.77
CA VAL A 272 -10.93 17.58 9.33
C VAL A 272 -11.37 17.32 10.75
N TYR A 273 -10.78 18.02 11.74
CA TYR A 273 -11.11 17.83 13.15
C TYR A 273 -12.52 18.33 13.48
N GLU A 274 -13.23 17.62 14.37
CA GLU A 274 -14.50 18.06 14.92
C GLU A 274 -14.46 17.98 16.44
N GLU A 275 -14.85 19.08 17.09
CA GLU A 275 -14.99 19.11 18.54
C GLU A 275 -16.06 18.11 18.99
N CYS A 276 -15.85 17.50 20.17
CA CYS A 276 -16.78 16.55 20.81
C CYS A 276 -17.00 15.20 20.08
N VAL A 277 -16.19 14.85 19.08
CA VAL A 277 -16.21 13.53 18.43
C VAL A 277 -14.92 12.78 18.74
N LEU A 278 -15.03 11.49 19.13
CA LEU A 278 -13.86 10.64 19.31
C LEU A 278 -13.13 10.45 17.98
N ASP A 279 -11.91 10.97 17.89
CA ASP A 279 -11.16 11.06 16.64
C ASP A 279 -9.97 10.07 16.62
N VAL A 280 -10.29 8.81 16.30
CA VAL A 280 -9.29 7.74 16.15
C VAL A 280 -8.20 8.11 15.15
N TRP A 281 -8.51 8.95 14.14
CA TRP A 281 -7.56 9.37 13.13
C TRP A 281 -6.52 10.31 13.73
N LYS A 282 -6.96 11.44 14.30
CA LYS A 282 -6.09 12.47 14.88
C LYS A 282 -5.20 11.93 16.00
N ASP A 283 -5.75 11.06 16.84
CA ASP A 283 -5.06 10.58 18.04
C ASP A 283 -3.96 9.55 17.74
N ASN A 284 -4.05 8.84 16.60
CA ASN A 284 -3.17 7.70 16.33
C ASN A 284 -2.28 7.86 15.10
N PHE A 285 -2.74 8.55 14.04
CA PHE A 285 -2.07 8.49 12.73
C PHE A 285 -0.93 9.51 12.58
N GLN A 286 0.16 9.03 11.98
CA GLN A 286 1.30 9.85 11.56
C GLN A 286 1.40 9.91 10.03
N MET A 287 1.64 11.10 9.49
CA MET A 287 1.68 11.35 8.05
C MET A 287 3.06 11.09 7.46
N VAL A 288 3.07 10.42 6.31
CA VAL A 288 4.22 10.19 5.42
C VAL A 288 3.90 10.86 4.10
N ASN A 289 4.58 11.97 3.78
CA ASN A 289 4.31 12.72 2.55
C ASN A 289 5.26 12.30 1.41
N LEU A 290 4.71 11.69 0.36
CA LEU A 290 5.42 11.38 -0.88
C LEU A 290 5.41 12.59 -1.80
N THR A 291 6.58 13.21 -1.98
CA THR A 291 6.75 14.43 -2.79
C THR A 291 7.26 14.14 -4.20
N GLN A 292 8.06 13.08 -4.36
CA GLN A 292 8.68 12.76 -5.65
C GLN A 292 7.66 12.15 -6.61
N ILE A 293 7.59 12.72 -7.81
CA ILE A 293 6.73 12.28 -8.90
C ILE A 293 7.40 11.09 -9.59
N MET A 294 6.66 9.98 -9.73
CA MET A 294 7.17 8.72 -10.28
C MET A 294 6.49 8.30 -11.59
N ARG A 295 5.29 8.83 -11.91
CA ARG A 295 4.46 8.42 -13.04
C ARG A 295 4.70 9.25 -14.31
N GLN A 296 4.65 10.58 -14.23
CA GLN A 296 4.86 11.49 -15.36
C GLN A 296 6.34 11.89 -15.49
N LYS A 297 7.27 10.92 -15.54
CA LYS A 297 8.71 11.23 -15.62
C LYS A 297 9.09 11.98 -16.90
N ASP A 298 8.34 11.74 -17.97
CA ASP A 298 8.59 12.33 -19.29
C ASP A 298 8.05 13.77 -19.42
N ASP A 299 7.15 14.19 -18.53
CA ASP A 299 6.56 15.55 -18.49
C ASP A 299 6.57 16.12 -17.06
N LEU A 300 7.80 16.39 -16.58
CA LEU A 300 8.02 16.93 -15.23
C LEU A 300 7.31 18.27 -15.03
N VAL A 301 7.26 19.12 -16.07
CA VAL A 301 6.62 20.43 -16.03
C VAL A 301 5.12 20.30 -15.74
N PHE A 302 4.43 19.39 -16.45
CA PHE A 302 3.03 19.11 -16.20
C PHE A 302 2.78 18.55 -14.80
N ALA A 303 3.65 17.66 -14.34
CA ALA A 303 3.49 17.03 -13.03
C ALA A 303 3.68 18.04 -11.87
N GLU A 304 4.64 18.94 -12.01
CA GLU A 304 4.84 20.06 -11.08
C GLU A 304 3.65 21.03 -11.09
N LEU A 305 3.08 21.32 -12.27
CA LEU A 305 1.83 22.08 -12.41
C LEU A 305 0.71 21.40 -11.61
N LEU A 306 0.47 20.10 -11.81
CA LEU A 306 -0.56 19.36 -11.09
C LEU A 306 -0.38 19.41 -9.56
N ASN A 307 0.86 19.33 -9.07
CA ASN A 307 1.16 19.47 -7.64
C ASN A 307 0.88 20.88 -7.10
N ARG A 308 1.05 21.93 -7.92
CA ARG A 308 0.63 23.29 -7.55
C ARG A 308 -0.89 23.41 -7.54
N LEU A 309 -1.59 22.86 -8.54
CA LEU A 309 -3.06 22.86 -8.60
C LEU A 309 -3.68 22.11 -7.41
N ARG A 310 -3.05 21.02 -6.96
CA ARG A 310 -3.47 20.19 -5.83
C ARG A 310 -3.74 20.99 -4.55
N VAL A 311 -2.94 22.01 -4.27
CA VAL A 311 -2.97 22.78 -3.01
C VAL A 311 -3.39 24.24 -3.18
N LYS A 312 -3.77 24.64 -4.41
CA LYS A 312 -4.12 26.02 -4.75
C LYS A 312 -5.35 26.49 -3.96
N SER A 313 -5.25 27.61 -3.25
CA SER A 313 -6.41 28.25 -2.63
C SER A 313 -7.31 28.91 -3.70
N LYS A 314 -8.59 29.06 -3.39
CA LYS A 314 -9.55 29.79 -4.23
C LYS A 314 -9.17 31.27 -4.41
N THR A 315 -8.49 31.87 -3.44
CA THR A 315 -8.02 33.27 -3.47
C THR A 315 -6.76 33.45 -4.31
N ASP A 316 -5.99 32.38 -4.51
CA ASP A 316 -4.70 32.45 -5.15
C ASP A 316 -4.87 32.43 -6.67
N ALA A 317 -4.13 33.31 -7.35
CA ALA A 317 -4.01 33.26 -8.80
C ALA A 317 -3.05 32.15 -9.23
N LEU A 318 -3.32 31.54 -10.38
CA LEU A 318 -2.38 30.70 -11.11
C LEU A 318 -1.18 31.54 -11.50
N ARG A 319 0.01 30.92 -11.45
CA ARG A 319 1.20 31.49 -12.07
C ARG A 319 0.95 31.66 -13.57
N ASP A 320 1.54 32.71 -14.15
CA ASP A 320 1.34 33.01 -15.57
C ASP A 320 1.80 31.85 -16.47
N ASP A 321 2.90 31.18 -16.10
CA ASP A 321 3.37 29.98 -16.80
C ASP A 321 2.36 28.82 -16.73
N ASP A 322 1.77 28.58 -15.55
CA ASP A 322 0.77 27.54 -15.33
C ASP A 322 -0.51 27.82 -16.12
N ARG A 323 -0.92 29.09 -16.15
CA ARG A 323 -2.05 29.56 -16.94
C ARG A 323 -1.79 29.36 -18.43
N ALA A 324 -0.60 29.71 -18.93
CA ALA A 324 -0.24 29.51 -20.33
C ALA A 324 -0.28 28.02 -20.71
N LEU A 325 0.26 27.15 -19.86
CA LEU A 325 0.27 25.69 -20.05
C LEU A 325 -1.14 25.07 -20.04
N LEU A 326 -2.08 25.60 -19.26
CA LEU A 326 -3.47 25.13 -19.28
C LEU A 326 -4.27 25.73 -20.43
N THR A 327 -3.97 26.97 -20.83
CA THR A 327 -4.71 27.65 -21.89
C THR A 327 -4.41 27.05 -23.26
N GLN A 328 -3.18 26.56 -23.50
CA GLN A 328 -2.83 25.88 -24.74
C GLN A 328 -3.58 24.56 -24.96
N THR A 329 -4.13 23.96 -23.90
CA THR A 329 -4.92 22.72 -23.97
C THR A 329 -6.42 23.00 -24.06
N VAL A 330 -6.85 24.26 -24.07
CA VAL A 330 -8.25 24.63 -24.21
C VAL A 330 -8.66 24.46 -25.66
N ILE A 331 -9.69 23.64 -25.88
CA ILE A 331 -10.24 23.34 -27.20
C ILE A 331 -11.76 23.51 -27.14
N ASP A 332 -12.36 23.94 -28.24
CA ASP A 332 -13.81 23.97 -28.37
C ASP A 332 -14.37 22.54 -28.40
N ILE A 333 -15.53 22.32 -27.77
CA ILE A 333 -16.13 20.98 -27.63
C ILE A 333 -16.40 20.27 -28.96
N LYS A 334 -16.49 21.02 -30.06
CA LYS A 334 -16.71 20.51 -31.42
C LYS A 334 -15.47 19.88 -32.03
N ASP A 335 -14.30 20.34 -31.62
CA ASP A 335 -13.00 19.89 -32.12
C ASP A 335 -12.36 18.86 -31.16
N CYS A 336 -13.06 18.49 -30.09
CA CYS A 336 -12.61 17.49 -29.14
C CYS A 336 -12.64 16.06 -29.75
N PRO A 337 -11.65 15.22 -29.44
CA PRO A 337 -11.61 13.83 -29.89
C PRO A 337 -12.78 13.02 -29.32
N LEU A 338 -13.63 12.47 -30.20
CA LEU A 338 -14.83 11.71 -29.82
C LEU A 338 -14.52 10.33 -29.19
N ASP A 339 -13.33 9.80 -29.43
CA ASP A 339 -12.83 8.52 -28.94
C ASP A 339 -12.16 8.61 -27.55
N ALA A 340 -11.79 9.83 -27.14
CA ALA A 340 -11.29 10.13 -25.81
C ALA A 340 -12.41 10.17 -24.77
N LEU A 341 -12.11 9.78 -23.54
CA LEU A 341 -13.07 9.84 -22.45
C LEU A 341 -13.34 11.30 -22.07
N HIS A 342 -14.61 11.69 -22.09
CA HIS A 342 -15.05 13.00 -21.61
C HIS A 342 -15.39 12.96 -20.12
N ILE A 343 -14.75 13.83 -19.34
CA ILE A 343 -14.91 13.93 -17.89
C ILE A 343 -15.76 15.17 -17.58
N PHE A 344 -16.92 14.95 -16.96
CA PHE A 344 -17.84 16.00 -16.53
C PHE A 344 -18.04 16.01 -15.02
N ALA A 345 -18.63 17.08 -14.49
CA ALA A 345 -18.96 17.18 -13.08
C ALA A 345 -20.27 16.46 -12.73
N THR A 346 -21.26 16.42 -13.63
CA THR A 346 -22.61 15.90 -13.32
C THR A 346 -23.02 14.72 -14.23
N ASN A 347 -23.78 13.77 -13.68
CA ASN A 347 -24.33 12.65 -14.48
C ASN A 347 -25.24 13.13 -15.61
N LYS A 348 -25.92 14.27 -15.45
CA LYS A 348 -26.77 14.82 -16.51
C LYS A 348 -25.97 15.17 -17.76
N GLU A 349 -24.79 15.77 -17.59
CA GLU A 349 -23.89 16.09 -18.71
C GLU A 349 -23.31 14.81 -19.33
N VAL A 350 -22.95 13.84 -18.48
CA VAL A 350 -22.46 12.53 -18.92
C VAL A 350 -23.49 11.80 -19.77
N ASP A 351 -24.74 11.70 -19.31
CA ASP A 351 -25.80 10.95 -19.99
C ASP A 351 -26.19 11.63 -21.31
N GLU A 352 -26.24 12.96 -21.34
CA GLU A 352 -26.52 13.74 -22.56
C GLU A 352 -25.42 13.57 -23.61
N HIS A 353 -24.16 13.70 -23.20
CA HIS A 353 -23.02 13.51 -24.09
C HIS A 353 -22.97 12.08 -24.62
N ASN A 354 -23.06 11.08 -23.74
CA ASN A 354 -23.07 9.67 -24.13
C ASN A 354 -24.15 9.35 -25.17
N ARG A 355 -25.39 9.81 -24.95
CA ARG A 355 -26.51 9.59 -25.87
C ARG A 355 -26.25 10.23 -27.23
N THR A 356 -25.72 11.45 -27.24
CA THR A 356 -25.42 12.20 -28.47
C THR A 356 -24.29 11.54 -29.25
N THR A 357 -23.23 11.11 -28.56
CA THR A 357 -22.07 10.46 -29.16
C THR A 357 -22.44 9.11 -29.77
N VAL A 358 -23.26 8.29 -29.10
CA VAL A 358 -23.75 7.03 -29.68
C VAL A 358 -24.60 7.28 -30.92
N ALA A 359 -25.51 8.27 -30.89
CA ALA A 359 -26.35 8.61 -32.03
C ALA A 359 -25.54 9.16 -33.23
N ALA A 360 -24.37 9.78 -32.97
CA ALA A 360 -23.49 10.31 -34.00
C ALA A 360 -22.56 9.23 -34.60
N LEU A 361 -22.05 8.31 -33.78
CA LEU A 361 -21.07 7.29 -34.19
C LEU A 361 -21.69 6.00 -34.73
N HIS A 362 -22.92 5.66 -34.31
CA HIS A 362 -23.56 4.39 -34.65
C HIS A 362 -24.96 4.61 -35.20
N THR A 363 -25.23 4.08 -36.40
CA THR A 363 -26.55 4.17 -37.05
C THR A 363 -27.46 2.98 -36.77
N ASP A 364 -26.90 1.86 -36.28
CA ASP A 364 -27.52 0.54 -36.16
C ASP A 364 -27.66 0.06 -34.70
N PHE A 365 -27.68 0.98 -33.72
CA PHE A 365 -27.78 0.60 -32.32
C PHE A 365 -29.15 0.02 -31.93
N VAL A 366 -29.12 -0.99 -31.07
CA VAL A 366 -30.30 -1.66 -30.50
C VAL A 366 -30.63 -1.05 -29.13
N ASN A 367 -31.89 -0.68 -28.93
CA ASN A 367 -32.38 -0.19 -27.64
C ASN A 367 -32.79 -1.36 -26.73
N VAL A 368 -31.92 -1.71 -25.80
CA VAL A 368 -32.14 -2.80 -24.84
C VAL A 368 -32.91 -2.27 -23.63
N LYS A 369 -34.24 -2.40 -23.67
CA LYS A 369 -35.13 -2.00 -22.56
C LYS A 369 -35.00 -2.91 -21.34
N ALA A 370 -35.11 -2.32 -20.15
CA ALA A 370 -35.20 -3.04 -18.89
C ALA A 370 -36.51 -3.87 -18.83
N GLN A 371 -36.45 -4.99 -18.12
CA GLN A 371 -37.63 -5.81 -17.82
C GLN A 371 -38.02 -5.58 -16.37
N ASP A 372 -39.12 -4.88 -16.15
CA ASP A 372 -39.57 -4.51 -14.81
C ASP A 372 -40.73 -5.39 -14.36
N TYR A 373 -40.65 -5.89 -13.14
CA TYR A 373 -41.62 -6.76 -12.50
C TYR A 373 -42.14 -6.09 -11.23
N ALA A 374 -43.44 -6.18 -10.97
CA ALA A 374 -44.05 -5.69 -9.74
C ALA A 374 -44.85 -6.81 -9.08
N LYS A 375 -44.85 -6.81 -7.76
CA LYS A 375 -45.67 -7.74 -6.98
C LYS A 375 -47.15 -7.40 -7.14
N ASP A 376 -47.93 -8.36 -7.60
CA ASP A 376 -49.39 -8.28 -7.63
C ASP A 376 -49.92 -8.19 -6.19
N PRO A 377 -50.72 -7.17 -5.83
CA PRO A 377 -51.27 -7.02 -4.49
C PRO A 377 -52.20 -8.17 -4.05
N THR A 378 -52.79 -8.90 -5.00
CA THR A 378 -53.82 -9.93 -4.79
C THR A 378 -53.28 -11.35 -4.77
N THR A 379 -52.39 -11.69 -5.71
CA THR A 379 -51.79 -13.04 -5.84
C THR A 379 -50.41 -13.14 -5.20
N GLY A 380 -49.74 -12.00 -4.99
CA GLY A 380 -48.35 -11.96 -4.53
C GLY A 380 -47.32 -12.36 -5.57
N GLU A 381 -47.72 -12.69 -6.80
CA GLU A 381 -46.85 -13.07 -7.91
C GLU A 381 -46.17 -11.84 -8.54
N MET A 382 -45.01 -12.05 -9.16
CA MET A 382 -44.26 -10.98 -9.83
C MET A 382 -44.71 -10.87 -11.30
N ILE A 383 -45.45 -9.83 -11.65
CA ILE A 383 -45.97 -9.62 -13.00
C ILE A 383 -45.11 -8.60 -13.75
N LYS A 384 -44.80 -8.89 -15.01
CA LYS A 384 -44.08 -7.97 -15.90
C LYS A 384 -44.94 -6.73 -16.18
N THR A 385 -44.38 -5.55 -15.93
CA THR A 385 -45.05 -4.25 -16.05
C THR A 385 -44.52 -3.45 -17.24
N GLY A 386 -45.26 -2.41 -17.66
CA GLY A 386 -44.96 -1.55 -18.82
C GLY A 386 -43.75 -0.60 -18.68
N GLY A 387 -42.77 -0.94 -17.83
CA GLY A 387 -41.57 -0.15 -17.57
C GLY A 387 -41.81 0.98 -16.56
N PHE A 388 -41.02 0.99 -15.49
CA PHE A 388 -40.94 2.10 -14.56
C PHE A 388 -39.77 3.01 -14.92
N LYS A 389 -39.85 4.28 -14.55
CA LYS A 389 -38.66 5.14 -14.54
C LYS A 389 -37.87 4.83 -13.27
N GLY A 390 -36.67 4.27 -13.42
CA GLY A 390 -35.79 3.97 -12.30
C GLY A 390 -35.26 5.24 -11.64
N ASN A 391 -34.93 5.14 -10.35
CA ASN A 391 -34.12 6.15 -9.69
C ASN A 391 -32.65 6.02 -10.14
N LYS A 392 -31.84 7.05 -9.86
CA LYS A 392 -30.38 7.06 -10.17
C LYS A 392 -29.59 5.85 -9.62
N ARG A 393 -30.14 5.13 -8.64
CA ARG A 393 -29.50 3.96 -7.99
C ARG A 393 -29.86 2.64 -8.68
N ASP A 394 -30.97 2.60 -9.41
CA ASP A 394 -31.46 1.39 -10.05
C ASP A 394 -30.67 1.12 -11.36
N LEU A 395 -30.79 -0.08 -11.91
CA LEU A 395 -30.19 -0.39 -13.22
C LEU A 395 -30.81 0.48 -14.34
N PRO A 396 -30.09 0.78 -15.43
CA PRO A 396 -30.57 1.70 -16.47
C PRO A 396 -31.89 1.27 -17.12
N ASP A 397 -32.78 2.23 -17.38
CA ASP A 397 -34.07 1.97 -18.05
C ASP A 397 -33.88 1.39 -19.46
N CYS A 398 -32.86 1.87 -20.18
CA CYS A 398 -32.52 1.46 -21.53
C CYS A 398 -31.02 1.58 -21.77
N ILE A 399 -30.45 0.65 -22.54
CA ILE A 399 -29.04 0.68 -22.97
C ILE A 399 -29.03 0.70 -24.50
N GLN A 400 -28.35 1.69 -25.09
CA GLN A 400 -28.09 1.72 -26.53
C GLN A 400 -26.88 0.84 -26.80
N ALA A 401 -27.09 -0.32 -27.43
CA ALA A 401 -26.05 -1.31 -27.68
C ALA A 401 -25.78 -1.45 -29.18
N ALA A 402 -24.53 -1.24 -29.60
CA ALA A 402 -24.03 -1.55 -30.94
C ALA A 402 -22.58 -2.01 -30.83
N ASN A 403 -22.07 -2.72 -31.84
CA ASN A 403 -20.66 -3.06 -31.89
C ASN A 403 -19.82 -1.76 -31.98
N GLY A 404 -18.77 -1.66 -31.17
CA GLY A 404 -17.94 -0.47 -31.04
C GLY A 404 -18.39 0.53 -29.96
N VAL A 405 -19.55 0.35 -29.34
CA VAL A 405 -20.02 1.25 -28.27
C VAL A 405 -19.21 1.06 -26.99
N ARG A 406 -18.66 2.15 -26.45
CA ARG A 406 -17.97 2.21 -25.15
C ARG A 406 -18.98 2.08 -24.00
N ILE A 407 -18.72 1.15 -23.09
CA ILE A 407 -19.52 0.91 -21.89
C ILE A 407 -18.66 0.84 -20.63
N MET A 408 -19.31 0.99 -19.48
CA MET A 408 -18.73 0.83 -18.17
C MET A 408 -19.65 -0.04 -17.30
N ILE A 409 -19.05 -0.99 -16.58
CA ILE A 409 -19.76 -1.84 -15.61
C ILE A 409 -20.20 -1.01 -14.40
N LEU A 410 -21.43 -1.20 -13.96
CA LEU A 410 -22.08 -0.44 -12.87
C LEU A 410 -22.06 -1.14 -11.50
N ARG A 411 -21.83 -2.46 -11.50
CA ARG A 411 -21.92 -3.31 -10.30
C ARG A 411 -20.67 -4.17 -10.16
N ASN A 412 -20.29 -4.46 -8.93
CA ASN A 412 -19.23 -5.42 -8.65
C ASN A 412 -19.77 -6.83 -8.91
N LEU A 413 -19.44 -7.39 -10.08
CA LEU A 413 -19.83 -8.75 -10.45
C LEU A 413 -18.82 -9.76 -9.87
N ASP A 414 -17.53 -9.49 -10.08
CA ASP A 414 -16.43 -10.25 -9.49
C ASP A 414 -15.24 -9.31 -9.31
N VAL A 415 -14.99 -8.91 -8.05
CA VAL A 415 -13.88 -7.99 -7.71
C VAL A 415 -12.53 -8.66 -7.93
N GLU A 416 -12.42 -9.97 -7.68
CA GLU A 416 -11.18 -10.72 -7.83
C GLU A 416 -10.82 -10.90 -9.31
N ASP A 417 -11.83 -11.08 -10.17
CA ASP A 417 -11.67 -11.16 -11.63
C ASP A 417 -11.67 -9.78 -12.32
N GLY A 418 -11.76 -8.67 -11.57
CA GLY A 418 -11.70 -7.31 -12.13
C GLY A 418 -12.95 -6.82 -12.85
N LEU A 419 -14.07 -7.53 -12.72
CA LEU A 419 -15.39 -7.07 -13.17
C LEU A 419 -16.05 -6.24 -12.06
N VAL A 420 -15.52 -5.04 -11.87
CA VAL A 420 -15.93 -4.10 -10.82
C VAL A 420 -16.72 -2.94 -11.41
N ASN A 421 -17.45 -2.24 -10.55
CA ASN A 421 -18.01 -0.94 -10.90
C ASN A 421 -16.86 -0.03 -11.36
N GLY A 422 -17.00 0.56 -12.54
CA GLY A 422 -15.94 1.36 -13.16
C GLY A 422 -15.06 0.62 -14.18
N THR A 423 -15.24 -0.69 -14.39
CA THR A 423 -14.51 -1.39 -15.46
C THR A 423 -15.04 -0.98 -16.83
N PHE A 424 -14.14 -0.48 -17.69
CA PHE A 424 -14.45 -0.06 -19.06
C PHE A 424 -14.29 -1.22 -20.05
N GLY A 425 -15.09 -1.16 -21.10
CA GLY A 425 -14.94 -2.03 -22.25
C GLY A 425 -15.74 -1.54 -23.45
N THR A 426 -15.63 -2.26 -24.54
CA THR A 426 -16.30 -1.99 -25.80
C THR A 426 -17.17 -3.18 -26.18
N ILE A 427 -18.41 -2.93 -26.61
CA ILE A 427 -19.28 -4.01 -27.10
C ILE A 427 -18.69 -4.55 -28.41
N ALA A 428 -18.38 -5.84 -28.44
CA ALA A 428 -17.84 -6.52 -29.61
C ALA A 428 -18.85 -7.51 -30.22
N ASN A 429 -19.77 -8.04 -29.40
CA ASN A 429 -20.77 -8.99 -29.85
C ASN A 429 -22.09 -8.79 -29.08
N ILE A 430 -23.22 -8.97 -29.77
CA ILE A 430 -24.56 -8.90 -29.18
C ILE A 430 -25.27 -10.22 -29.51
N VAL A 431 -25.52 -11.03 -28.48
CA VAL A 431 -26.20 -12.32 -28.64
C VAL A 431 -27.69 -12.11 -28.45
N THR A 432 -28.45 -12.44 -29.50
CA THR A 432 -29.92 -12.37 -29.48
C THR A 432 -30.52 -13.77 -29.41
N GLY A 433 -31.53 -13.95 -28.55
CA GLY A 433 -32.38 -15.13 -28.51
C GLY A 433 -33.81 -14.82 -28.93
N GLN A 434 -34.59 -15.85 -29.25
CA GLN A 434 -36.04 -15.72 -29.43
C GLN A 434 -36.75 -16.13 -28.13
N GLN A 435 -37.56 -15.22 -27.58
CA GLN A 435 -38.44 -15.49 -26.44
C GLN A 435 -39.83 -14.93 -26.78
N ASP A 436 -40.86 -15.78 -26.73
CA ASP A 436 -42.25 -15.43 -27.06
C ASP A 436 -42.43 -14.75 -28.45
N GLY A 437 -41.67 -15.17 -29.46
CA GLY A 437 -41.73 -14.61 -30.82
C GLY A 437 -41.09 -13.22 -30.99
N GLN A 438 -40.50 -12.64 -29.93
CA GLN A 438 -39.71 -11.40 -30.00
C GLN A 438 -38.21 -11.71 -29.87
N THR A 439 -37.40 -11.04 -30.69
CA THR A 439 -35.93 -11.05 -30.57
C THR A 439 -35.52 -10.27 -29.33
N THR A 440 -34.93 -10.94 -28.35
CA THR A 440 -34.43 -10.32 -27.12
C THR A 440 -32.93 -10.51 -26.99
N VAL A 441 -32.22 -9.47 -26.54
CA VAL A 441 -30.78 -9.57 -26.25
C VAL A 441 -30.59 -10.38 -24.98
N THR A 442 -29.94 -11.53 -25.10
CA THR A 442 -29.68 -12.48 -24.02
C THR A 442 -28.33 -12.21 -23.36
N MET A 443 -27.28 -11.97 -24.17
CA MET A 443 -25.94 -11.66 -23.69
C MET A 443 -25.27 -10.55 -24.50
N ILE A 444 -24.37 -9.82 -23.86
CA ILE A 444 -23.50 -8.82 -24.51
C ILE A 444 -22.05 -9.24 -24.29
N GLY A 445 -21.33 -9.47 -25.39
CA GLY A 445 -19.90 -9.78 -25.41
C GLY A 445 -19.07 -8.50 -25.41
N LEU A 446 -18.24 -8.33 -24.38
CA LEU A 446 -17.42 -7.14 -24.15
C LEU A 446 -15.95 -7.45 -24.38
N GLN A 447 -15.28 -6.55 -25.10
CA GLN A 447 -13.82 -6.45 -25.10
C GLN A 447 -13.42 -5.44 -24.02
N LEU A 448 -12.86 -5.91 -22.90
CA LEU A 448 -12.46 -5.05 -21.79
C LEU A 448 -11.12 -4.37 -22.08
N ASP A 449 -10.98 -3.12 -21.63
CA ASP A 449 -9.76 -2.34 -21.82
C ASP A 449 -8.58 -2.96 -21.04
N ASN A 450 -8.87 -3.53 -19.87
CA ASN A 450 -7.89 -4.30 -19.12
C ASN A 450 -7.91 -5.79 -19.56
N PRO A 451 -6.86 -6.29 -20.24
CA PRO A 451 -6.83 -7.67 -20.72
C PRO A 451 -6.77 -8.70 -19.58
N THR A 452 -6.40 -8.31 -18.36
CA THR A 452 -6.38 -9.22 -17.21
C THR A 452 -7.74 -9.36 -16.52
N ALA A 453 -8.72 -8.51 -16.83
CA ALA A 453 -10.05 -8.56 -16.23
C ALA A 453 -10.98 -9.56 -16.96
N GLY A 454 -11.88 -10.19 -16.22
CA GLY A 454 -12.91 -11.09 -16.73
C GLY A 454 -12.41 -12.46 -17.20
N GLN A 455 -11.24 -12.91 -16.76
CA GLN A 455 -10.64 -14.18 -17.21
C GLN A 455 -11.51 -15.39 -16.87
N ARG A 456 -12.18 -15.38 -15.71
CA ARG A 456 -13.10 -16.46 -15.32
C ARG A 456 -14.35 -16.45 -16.20
N PHE A 457 -14.86 -15.25 -16.53
CA PHE A 457 -16.04 -15.09 -17.38
C PHE A 457 -15.77 -15.45 -18.85
N ARG A 458 -14.54 -15.26 -19.36
CA ARG A 458 -14.13 -15.72 -20.71
C ARG A 458 -14.26 -17.24 -20.88
N LYS A 459 -14.05 -18.02 -19.81
CA LYS A 459 -14.06 -19.50 -19.86
C LYS A 459 -15.46 -20.12 -19.84
N LYS A 460 -16.52 -19.34 -19.57
CA LYS A 460 -17.88 -19.87 -19.40
C LYS A 460 -18.57 -20.27 -20.71
N ILE A 461 -18.14 -19.76 -21.86
CA ILE A 461 -18.75 -20.06 -23.17
C ILE A 461 -17.69 -20.73 -24.06
N GLN A 462 -17.78 -22.06 -24.21
CA GLN A 462 -16.91 -22.83 -25.10
C GLN A 462 -17.30 -22.61 -26.57
N GLY A 463 -16.61 -21.69 -27.24
CA GLY A 463 -16.66 -21.54 -28.70
C GLY A 463 -15.56 -20.58 -29.15
N GLN A 464 -14.60 -21.09 -29.94
CA GLN A 464 -13.49 -20.40 -30.63
C GLN A 464 -12.88 -19.16 -29.96
N SER A 465 -11.66 -19.28 -29.41
CA SER A 465 -10.61 -18.24 -29.26
C SER A 465 -10.98 -16.76 -29.01
N ASP A 466 -12.17 -16.46 -28.51
CA ASP A 466 -12.65 -15.09 -28.34
C ASP A 466 -12.21 -14.58 -26.97
N ASN A 467 -11.45 -13.48 -26.98
CA ASN A 467 -11.02 -12.78 -25.76
C ASN A 467 -12.16 -11.94 -25.14
N LEU A 468 -13.42 -12.33 -25.36
CA LEU A 468 -14.62 -11.58 -25.00
C LEU A 468 -15.21 -12.04 -23.67
N VAL A 469 -15.69 -11.07 -22.89
CA VAL A 469 -16.39 -11.29 -21.63
C VAL A 469 -17.89 -11.14 -21.87
N TYR A 470 -18.63 -12.24 -21.75
CA TYR A 470 -20.08 -12.22 -21.92
C TYR A 470 -20.78 -11.88 -20.60
N ILE A 471 -21.59 -10.82 -20.63
CA ILE A 471 -22.39 -10.34 -19.50
C ILE A 471 -23.87 -10.63 -19.75
N GLU A 472 -24.53 -11.12 -18.72
CA GLU A 472 -25.97 -11.41 -18.69
C GLU A 472 -26.75 -10.32 -17.92
N ARG A 473 -28.08 -10.34 -18.02
CA ARG A 473 -28.95 -9.46 -17.23
C ARG A 473 -28.91 -9.84 -15.76
N THR A 474 -28.71 -8.85 -14.88
CA THR A 474 -28.84 -9.00 -13.43
C THR A 474 -30.23 -8.57 -12.98
N GLU A 475 -30.75 -9.22 -11.94
CA GLU A 475 -32.01 -8.88 -11.31
C GLU A 475 -31.77 -8.11 -10.00
N GLU A 476 -32.39 -6.94 -9.84
CA GLU A 476 -32.23 -6.08 -8.68
C GLU A 476 -33.58 -5.57 -8.15
N ASN A 477 -33.71 -5.50 -6.83
CA ASN A 477 -34.82 -4.79 -6.19
C ASN A 477 -34.72 -3.29 -6.49
N MET A 478 -35.81 -2.73 -7.01
CA MET A 478 -35.92 -1.30 -7.26
C MET A 478 -36.05 -0.52 -5.94
N SER A 479 -35.74 0.77 -6.00
CA SER A 479 -36.01 1.71 -4.90
C SER A 479 -37.50 1.74 -4.49
N ARG A 480 -38.41 1.40 -5.41
CA ARG A 480 -39.84 1.22 -5.15
C ARG A 480 -40.09 -0.14 -4.48
N LYS A 481 -40.70 -0.14 -3.30
CA LYS A 481 -41.05 -1.38 -2.56
C LYS A 481 -41.86 -2.34 -3.45
N GLY A 482 -41.42 -3.60 -3.51
CA GLY A 482 -42.11 -4.68 -4.22
C GLY A 482 -41.93 -4.67 -5.74
N ALA A 483 -41.00 -3.86 -6.28
CA ALA A 483 -40.65 -3.87 -7.69
C ALA A 483 -39.21 -4.41 -7.89
N VAL A 484 -39.01 -5.15 -8.97
CA VAL A 484 -37.75 -5.78 -9.36
C VAL A 484 -37.45 -5.43 -10.80
N ARG A 485 -36.19 -5.10 -11.10
CA ARG A 485 -35.71 -4.76 -12.43
C ARG A 485 -34.67 -5.76 -12.89
N ARG A 486 -34.84 -6.27 -14.12
CA ARG A 486 -33.87 -7.14 -14.79
C ARG A 486 -33.25 -6.44 -16.00
N GLN A 487 -31.95 -6.15 -15.91
CA GLN A 487 -31.19 -5.42 -16.92
C GLN A 487 -29.69 -5.74 -16.87
N PHE A 488 -28.95 -5.48 -17.94
CA PHE A 488 -27.49 -5.57 -17.91
C PHE A 488 -26.87 -4.51 -16.97
N PRO A 489 -25.91 -4.89 -16.11
CA PRO A 489 -25.29 -4.00 -15.13
C PRO A 489 -24.20 -3.11 -15.75
N MET A 490 -24.53 -2.40 -16.83
CA MET A 490 -23.60 -1.54 -17.58
C MET A 490 -24.29 -0.27 -18.10
N LYS A 491 -23.52 0.78 -18.35
CA LYS A 491 -23.98 2.01 -19.01
C LYS A 491 -23.00 2.47 -20.08
N LEU A 492 -23.43 3.40 -20.93
CA LEU A 492 -22.57 4.09 -21.89
C LEU A 492 -21.43 4.84 -21.19
N ALA A 493 -20.25 4.87 -21.83
CA ALA A 493 -19.03 5.36 -21.21
C ALA A 493 -18.09 6.11 -22.17
N PHE A 494 -18.62 6.83 -23.16
CA PHE A 494 -17.87 7.88 -23.86
C PHE A 494 -17.60 9.08 -22.95
N ALA A 495 -18.46 9.27 -21.95
CA ALA A 495 -18.30 10.23 -20.88
C ALA A 495 -18.47 9.59 -19.49
N CYS A 496 -17.80 10.16 -18.49
CA CYS A 496 -17.88 9.77 -17.08
C CYS A 496 -17.79 10.99 -16.15
N THR A 497 -18.19 10.81 -14.90
CA THR A 497 -18.02 11.86 -13.87
C THR A 497 -16.60 11.83 -13.30
N ALA A 498 -16.13 12.98 -12.80
CA ALA A 498 -14.84 13.09 -12.12
C ALA A 498 -14.69 12.07 -10.96
N HIS A 499 -15.77 11.78 -10.21
CA HIS A 499 -15.78 10.78 -9.15
C HIS A 499 -15.49 9.35 -9.64
N LYS A 500 -15.89 9.02 -10.87
CA LYS A 500 -15.71 7.68 -11.44
C LYS A 500 -14.33 7.43 -12.02
N VAL A 501 -13.61 8.49 -12.37
CA VAL A 501 -12.26 8.40 -12.93
C VAL A 501 -11.17 8.48 -11.86
N GLN A 502 -11.51 8.75 -10.60
CA GLN A 502 -10.52 8.74 -9.51
C GLN A 502 -9.84 7.37 -9.40
N GLY A 503 -8.53 7.37 -9.15
CA GLY A 503 -7.67 6.19 -9.21
C GLY A 503 -7.30 5.69 -10.62
N MET A 504 -7.97 6.16 -11.69
CA MET A 504 -7.66 5.74 -13.07
C MET A 504 -6.51 6.55 -13.70
N THR A 505 -5.90 6.00 -14.75
CA THR A 505 -4.86 6.63 -15.59
C THR A 505 -5.24 6.48 -17.06
N MET A 506 -5.10 7.53 -17.84
CA MET A 506 -5.51 7.59 -19.25
C MET A 506 -4.43 8.29 -20.08
N GLU A 507 -4.32 7.92 -21.36
CA GLU A 507 -3.40 8.58 -22.29
C GLU A 507 -3.95 9.93 -22.76
N SER A 508 -5.26 9.98 -23.07
CA SER A 508 -5.96 11.20 -23.48
C SER A 508 -7.32 11.31 -22.76
N ALA A 509 -7.69 12.53 -22.38
CA ALA A 509 -8.99 12.83 -21.79
C ALA A 509 -9.43 14.27 -22.07
N VAL A 510 -10.75 14.46 -22.21
CA VAL A 510 -11.38 15.77 -22.36
C VAL A 510 -12.05 16.14 -21.04
N VAL A 511 -11.66 17.26 -20.42
CA VAL A 511 -12.14 17.68 -19.10
C VAL A 511 -12.97 18.95 -19.23
N SER A 512 -14.23 18.91 -18.80
CA SER A 512 -15.08 20.11 -18.73
C SER A 512 -15.06 20.73 -17.34
N LEU A 513 -14.71 22.02 -17.25
CA LEU A 513 -14.69 22.77 -15.99
C LEU A 513 -15.99 23.56 -15.71
N LYS A 514 -16.94 23.55 -16.65
CA LYS A 514 -18.19 24.34 -16.63
C LYS A 514 -18.98 24.26 -15.33
N ARG A 515 -19.21 23.04 -14.85
CA ARG A 515 -20.08 22.76 -13.69
C ARG A 515 -19.31 22.25 -12.48
N VAL A 516 -18.01 22.48 -12.40
CA VAL A 516 -17.24 22.07 -11.22
C VAL A 516 -17.78 22.79 -9.97
N PHE A 517 -18.13 22.01 -8.94
CA PHE A 517 -18.80 22.49 -7.73
C PHE A 517 -18.10 22.09 -6.41
N GLU A 518 -17.37 20.97 -6.40
CA GLU A 518 -16.59 20.49 -5.26
C GLU A 518 -15.09 20.88 -5.38
N PRO A 519 -14.45 21.31 -4.28
CA PRO A 519 -13.00 21.43 -4.20
C PRO A 519 -12.31 20.10 -4.54
N GLY A 520 -11.12 20.15 -5.15
CA GLY A 520 -10.36 18.96 -5.54
C GLY A 520 -10.87 18.24 -6.80
N MET A 521 -12.13 18.42 -7.21
CA MET A 521 -12.71 17.73 -8.37
C MET A 521 -12.01 18.08 -9.69
N ALA A 522 -11.68 19.36 -9.92
CA ALA A 522 -10.89 19.77 -11.08
C ALA A 522 -9.51 19.11 -11.07
N TYR A 523 -8.83 19.08 -9.92
CA TYR A 523 -7.52 18.42 -9.78
C TYR A 523 -7.60 16.91 -10.06
N VAL A 524 -8.64 16.23 -9.60
CA VAL A 524 -8.84 14.80 -9.92
C VAL A 524 -8.97 14.59 -11.42
N ALA A 525 -9.80 15.38 -12.11
CA ALA A 525 -10.00 15.25 -13.55
C ALA A 525 -8.73 15.55 -14.35
N LEU A 526 -8.03 16.65 -14.04
CA LEU A 526 -6.81 17.07 -14.74
C LEU A 526 -5.64 16.10 -14.52
N SER A 527 -5.61 15.41 -13.37
CA SER A 527 -4.52 14.48 -13.02
C SER A 527 -4.67 13.06 -13.59
N ARG A 528 -5.71 12.80 -14.41
CA ARG A 528 -5.92 11.48 -15.03
C ARG A 528 -5.01 11.22 -16.23
N THR A 529 -4.59 12.27 -16.93
CA THR A 529 -3.72 12.14 -18.10
C THR A 529 -2.25 11.97 -17.70
N THR A 530 -1.51 11.22 -18.52
CA THR A 530 -0.08 10.99 -18.31
C THR A 530 0.80 12.11 -18.82
N SER A 531 0.32 12.94 -19.74
CA SER A 531 1.03 14.07 -20.34
C SER A 531 0.09 15.25 -20.56
N LEU A 532 0.67 16.44 -20.73
CA LEU A 532 -0.09 17.65 -21.07
C LEU A 532 -0.70 17.58 -22.48
N GLN A 533 -0.04 16.90 -23.42
CA GLN A 533 -0.53 16.75 -24.80
C GLN A 533 -1.83 15.94 -24.89
N GLY A 534 -2.02 14.97 -24.00
CA GLY A 534 -3.24 14.18 -23.91
C GLY A 534 -4.39 14.88 -23.18
N LEU A 535 -4.15 16.05 -22.58
CA LEU A 535 -5.17 16.78 -21.85
C LEU A 535 -5.86 17.78 -22.77
N HIS A 536 -7.19 17.74 -22.82
CA HIS A 536 -8.01 18.75 -23.50
C HIS A 536 -8.99 19.35 -22.50
N ILE A 537 -9.07 20.68 -22.43
CA ILE A 537 -9.94 21.38 -21.47
C ILE A 537 -11.05 22.11 -22.21
N THR A 538 -12.29 21.97 -21.74
CA THR A 538 -13.43 22.78 -22.18
C THR A 538 -13.93 23.67 -21.04
N ASP A 539 -14.45 24.85 -21.41
CA ASP A 539 -15.02 25.83 -20.46
C ASP A 539 -14.06 26.21 -19.32
N PHE A 540 -12.82 26.62 -19.64
CA PHE A 540 -11.79 26.91 -18.65
C PHE A 540 -12.21 28.01 -17.67
N ASP A 541 -12.21 27.68 -16.37
CA ASP A 541 -12.43 28.62 -15.27
C ASP A 541 -11.45 28.32 -14.13
N GLU A 542 -10.45 29.19 -13.98
CA GLU A 542 -9.43 29.12 -12.95
C GLU A 542 -10.00 29.13 -11.51
N LYS A 543 -11.13 29.81 -11.28
CA LYS A 543 -11.72 29.92 -9.94
C LYS A 543 -12.30 28.60 -9.46
N LYS A 544 -12.51 27.65 -10.37
CA LYS A 544 -12.97 26.28 -10.09
C LYS A 544 -11.83 25.35 -9.67
N ILE A 545 -10.58 25.76 -9.90
CA ILE A 545 -9.41 24.99 -9.50
C ILE A 545 -9.00 25.47 -8.11
N CYS A 546 -9.51 24.79 -7.09
CA CYS A 546 -9.18 25.08 -5.70
C CYS A 546 -9.20 23.83 -4.81
N ALA A 547 -8.34 23.85 -3.79
CA ALA A 547 -8.35 22.95 -2.66
C ALA A 547 -9.29 23.46 -1.56
N ASP A 548 -9.75 22.53 -0.71
CA ASP A 548 -10.50 22.89 0.49
C ASP A 548 -9.55 23.44 1.57
N PRO A 549 -9.76 24.67 2.08
CA PRO A 549 -8.89 25.27 3.08
C PRO A 549 -8.88 24.50 4.42
N GLU A 550 -9.98 23.83 4.80
CA GLU A 550 -10.02 23.01 6.02
C GLU A 550 -9.10 21.79 5.88
N ILE A 551 -9.05 21.19 4.69
CA ILE A 551 -8.14 20.08 4.38
C ILE A 551 -6.69 20.57 4.40
N THR A 552 -6.41 21.75 3.83
CA THR A 552 -5.06 22.33 3.88
C THR A 552 -4.59 22.55 5.31
N ALA A 553 -5.43 23.14 6.16
CA ALA A 553 -5.12 23.37 7.56
C ALA A 553 -4.93 22.04 8.33
N ALA A 554 -5.82 21.06 8.10
CA ALA A 554 -5.72 19.74 8.72
C ALA A 554 -4.43 19.01 8.34
N MET A 555 -4.04 19.05 7.06
CA MET A 555 -2.83 18.41 6.55
C MET A 555 -1.55 19.06 7.09
N GLN A 556 -1.56 20.38 7.33
CA GLN A 556 -0.44 21.11 7.95
C GLN A 556 -0.29 20.79 9.44
N ASN A 557 -1.39 20.54 10.14
CA ASN A 557 -1.42 20.24 11.58
C ASN A 557 -1.19 18.75 11.91
N MET A 558 -1.15 17.86 10.92
CA MET A 558 -0.98 16.43 11.15
C MET A 558 0.47 16.09 11.50
N ASN A 559 0.66 15.26 12.53
CA ASN A 559 1.99 14.83 12.97
C ASN A 559 2.71 14.07 11.86
N LEU A 560 3.92 14.49 11.51
CA LEU A 560 4.77 13.79 10.53
C LEU A 560 5.41 12.55 11.16
N ALA A 561 5.45 11.46 10.40
CA ALA A 561 6.19 10.26 10.80
C ALA A 561 7.70 10.52 10.77
N SER A 562 8.38 10.19 11.86
CA SER A 562 9.83 10.22 11.94
C SER A 562 10.42 8.86 11.53
N PHE A 563 11.44 8.91 10.66
CA PHE A 563 12.17 7.75 10.17
C PHE A 563 13.64 7.77 10.55
N GLU A 564 14.00 8.56 11.56
CA GLU A 564 15.38 8.77 12.01
C GLU A 564 16.09 7.45 12.34
N ARG A 565 15.38 6.53 13.01
CA ARG A 565 15.90 5.22 13.38
C ARG A 565 16.19 4.31 12.19
N THR A 566 15.43 4.45 11.10
CA THR A 566 15.58 3.63 9.90
C THR A 566 16.48 4.27 8.85
N ARG A 567 16.84 5.56 9.03
CA ARG A 567 17.72 6.33 8.14
C ARG A 567 18.84 7.09 8.88
N PRO A 568 19.61 6.44 9.75
CA PRO A 568 20.64 7.12 10.53
C PRO A 568 21.72 7.81 9.67
N LEU A 569 22.14 7.23 8.55
CA LEU A 569 23.23 7.80 7.74
C LEU A 569 22.75 9.00 6.92
N LEU A 570 21.62 8.89 6.24
CA LEU A 570 20.98 9.98 5.50
C LEU A 570 20.65 11.16 6.41
N GLN A 571 20.15 10.91 7.62
CA GLN A 571 19.89 11.97 8.58
C GLN A 571 21.18 12.67 8.98
N HIS A 572 22.23 11.90 9.27
CA HIS A 572 23.53 12.45 9.65
C HIS A 572 24.09 13.36 8.54
N VAL A 573 24.03 12.93 7.28
CA VAL A 573 24.50 13.74 6.14
C VAL A 573 23.65 14.99 5.93
N LYS A 574 22.33 14.93 6.19
CA LYS A 574 21.45 16.11 6.10
C LYS A 574 21.69 17.15 7.19
N LEU A 575 22.16 16.72 8.37
CA LEU A 575 22.43 17.59 9.53
C LEU A 575 23.89 18.04 9.62
N ALA A 576 24.78 17.53 8.77
CA ALA A 576 26.19 17.87 8.81
C ALA A 576 26.43 19.29 8.27
N ASP A 577 26.77 20.22 9.17
CA ASP A 577 27.03 21.64 8.83
C ASP A 577 28.36 21.89 8.08
N GLY A 578 29.03 20.85 7.56
CA GLY A 578 30.31 20.95 6.85
C GLY A 578 31.51 21.40 7.68
N THR A 579 31.30 21.76 8.96
CA THR A 579 32.32 22.25 9.89
C THR A 579 33.06 21.14 10.62
N VAL A 580 32.44 19.97 10.79
CA VAL A 580 33.01 18.78 11.44
C VAL A 580 33.20 17.68 10.40
N GLN A 581 34.42 17.16 10.28
CA GLN A 581 34.71 16.04 9.38
C GLN A 581 34.29 14.73 10.04
N ASN A 582 33.15 14.21 9.61
CA ASN A 582 32.70 12.88 10.02
C ASN A 582 33.03 11.86 8.94
N LEU A 583 33.36 10.64 9.36
CA LEU A 583 33.62 9.50 8.47
C LEU A 583 32.55 8.43 8.70
N THR A 584 31.79 8.14 7.66
CA THR A 584 30.72 7.13 7.68
C THR A 584 31.19 5.81 7.08
N ILE A 585 31.15 4.74 7.86
CA ILE A 585 31.66 3.43 7.47
C ILE A 585 30.54 2.40 7.58
N VAL A 586 30.36 1.60 6.52
CA VAL A 586 29.40 0.51 6.48
C VAL A 586 30.10 -0.80 6.15
N HIS A 587 29.74 -1.88 6.83
CA HIS A 587 30.07 -3.25 6.43
C HIS A 587 28.81 -4.02 6.05
N HIS A 588 28.86 -4.77 4.95
CA HIS A 588 27.76 -5.62 4.51
C HIS A 588 28.26 -6.93 3.91
N ASN A 589 27.79 -8.06 4.46
CA ASN A 589 27.94 -9.35 3.81
C ASN A 589 26.87 -9.50 2.72
N THR A 590 27.31 -9.53 1.45
CA THR A 590 26.40 -9.56 0.28
C THR A 590 26.02 -10.95 -0.18
N GLN A 591 26.67 -12.01 0.34
CA GLN A 591 26.44 -13.40 -0.07
C GLN A 591 26.48 -13.62 -1.59
N GLY A 592 27.32 -12.87 -2.29
CA GLY A 592 27.44 -12.89 -3.75
C GLY A 592 27.09 -11.55 -4.39
N LEU A 593 28.06 -10.65 -4.45
CA LEU A 593 27.92 -9.34 -5.08
C LEU A 593 27.33 -9.38 -6.51
N PRO A 594 27.67 -10.35 -7.40
CA PRO A 594 27.13 -10.36 -8.76
C PRO A 594 25.61 -10.45 -8.85
N SER A 595 24.96 -11.09 -7.87
CA SER A 595 23.51 -11.28 -7.85
C SER A 595 22.76 -10.08 -7.27
N TYR A 596 23.46 -9.19 -6.57
CA TYR A 596 22.86 -8.13 -5.73
C TYR A 596 23.48 -6.75 -5.93
N ILE A 597 24.32 -6.56 -6.95
CA ILE A 597 24.97 -5.28 -7.23
C ILE A 597 23.96 -4.15 -7.49
N GLU A 598 22.86 -4.45 -8.20
CA GLU A 598 21.81 -3.47 -8.46
C GLU A 598 21.04 -3.12 -7.18
N ASP A 599 20.83 -4.09 -6.29
CA ASP A 599 20.24 -3.85 -4.97
C ASP A 599 21.13 -2.96 -4.09
N LEU A 600 22.45 -3.13 -4.19
CA LEU A 600 23.42 -2.29 -3.50
C LEU A 600 23.40 -0.84 -4.03
N LYS A 601 23.29 -0.68 -5.36
CA LYS A 601 23.25 0.62 -6.04
C LYS A 601 21.98 1.41 -5.73
N CYS A 602 20.84 0.76 -5.53
CA CYS A 602 19.58 1.43 -5.19
C CYS A 602 19.39 1.64 -3.68
N HIS A 603 20.28 1.12 -2.83
CA HIS A 603 20.14 1.25 -1.38
C HIS A 603 20.61 2.62 -0.89
N HIS A 604 19.65 3.52 -0.68
CA HIS A 604 19.87 4.91 -0.29
C HIS A 604 20.92 5.11 0.83
N GLU A 605 20.83 4.38 1.95
CA GLU A 605 21.81 4.50 3.05
C GLU A 605 23.24 4.04 2.68
N LEU A 606 23.37 2.95 1.91
CA LEU A 606 24.68 2.39 1.56
C LEU A 606 25.42 3.30 0.59
N THR A 607 24.70 3.94 -0.34
CA THR A 607 25.27 4.86 -1.33
C THR A 607 25.78 6.19 -0.76
N VAL A 608 25.37 6.52 0.46
CA VAL A 608 25.78 7.74 1.16
C VAL A 608 27.06 7.52 1.97
N SER A 609 27.39 6.28 2.32
CA SER A 609 28.59 5.96 3.11
C SER A 609 29.90 6.39 2.44
N ASP A 610 30.85 6.88 3.22
CA ASP A 610 32.18 7.26 2.72
C ASP A 610 33.01 6.03 2.38
N VAL A 611 32.89 4.99 3.22
CA VAL A 611 33.55 3.71 3.05
C VAL A 611 32.56 2.55 3.20
N LEU A 612 32.43 1.74 2.15
CA LEU A 612 31.58 0.55 2.13
C LEU A 612 32.44 -0.71 1.99
N CYS A 613 32.51 -1.48 3.08
CA CYS A 613 33.19 -2.76 3.17
C CYS A 613 32.22 -3.89 2.84
N VAL A 614 32.56 -4.72 1.86
CA VAL A 614 31.73 -5.83 1.41
C VAL A 614 32.45 -7.16 1.61
N THR A 615 31.80 -8.10 2.26
CA THR A 615 32.25 -9.50 2.40
C THR A 615 31.39 -10.44 1.57
N GLU A 616 31.93 -11.64 1.31
CA GLU A 616 31.35 -12.64 0.41
C GLU A 616 31.06 -12.10 -1.00
N THR A 617 32.02 -11.38 -1.56
CA THR A 617 31.88 -10.77 -2.89
C THR A 617 31.67 -11.79 -4.03
N HIS A 618 32.19 -13.01 -3.90
CA HIS A 618 32.14 -14.09 -4.89
C HIS A 618 32.77 -13.72 -6.25
N LEU A 619 33.65 -12.74 -6.25
CA LEU A 619 34.40 -12.32 -7.43
C LEU A 619 35.60 -13.26 -7.67
N SER A 620 35.74 -13.71 -8.91
CA SER A 620 36.85 -14.54 -9.38
C SER A 620 37.75 -13.76 -10.36
N GLY A 621 39.04 -14.10 -10.38
CA GLY A 621 40.02 -13.48 -11.28
C GLY A 621 40.66 -12.20 -10.75
N SER A 622 41.62 -11.68 -11.53
CA SER A 622 42.36 -10.44 -11.26
C SER A 622 41.66 -9.18 -11.80
N PHE A 623 40.84 -9.34 -12.84
CA PHE A 623 40.10 -8.25 -13.48
C PHE A 623 38.66 -8.21 -12.97
N VAL A 624 38.29 -7.11 -12.31
CA VAL A 624 36.90 -6.87 -11.90
C VAL A 624 36.20 -6.07 -12.98
N SER A 625 35.10 -6.62 -13.51
CA SER A 625 34.27 -5.96 -14.52
C SER A 625 33.75 -4.60 -14.00
N SER A 626 33.73 -3.59 -14.88
CA SER A 626 33.20 -2.25 -14.59
C SER A 626 31.76 -2.27 -14.05
N LYS A 627 30.97 -3.31 -14.35
CA LYS A 627 29.60 -3.47 -13.85
C LYS A 627 29.48 -3.54 -12.31
N PHE A 628 30.56 -3.92 -11.63
CA PHE A 628 30.64 -4.02 -10.17
C PHE A 628 31.16 -2.73 -9.50
N GLN A 629 31.52 -1.71 -10.28
CA GLN A 629 31.88 -0.41 -9.72
C GLN A 629 30.63 0.34 -9.28
N LEU A 630 30.77 1.07 -8.17
CA LEU A 630 29.76 2.01 -7.69
C LEU A 630 30.14 3.41 -8.17
N GLU A 631 29.15 4.17 -8.62
CA GLU A 631 29.38 5.53 -9.12
C GLU A 631 29.96 6.42 -8.01
N GLY A 632 31.08 7.10 -8.32
CA GLY A 632 31.79 7.93 -7.36
C GLY A 632 32.55 7.16 -6.26
N TYR A 633 32.84 5.87 -6.47
CA TYR A 633 33.71 5.07 -5.58
C TYR A 633 34.89 4.44 -6.30
N ASN A 634 36.00 4.36 -5.58
CA ASN A 634 37.16 3.53 -5.91
C ASN A 634 37.02 2.18 -5.20
N MET A 635 37.16 1.08 -5.95
CA MET A 635 37.00 -0.28 -5.43
C MET A 635 38.35 -0.98 -5.21
N PHE A 636 38.55 -1.55 -4.03
CA PHE A 636 39.72 -2.33 -3.65
C PHE A 636 39.33 -3.79 -3.35
N PRO A 637 39.26 -4.67 -4.38
CA PRO A 637 38.89 -6.07 -4.21
C PRO A 637 40.06 -6.96 -3.79
N ARG A 638 39.74 -8.06 -3.13
CA ARG A 638 40.62 -9.23 -2.95
C ARG A 638 39.82 -10.51 -3.07
N SER A 639 40.19 -11.33 -4.06
CA SER A 639 39.57 -12.63 -4.29
C SER A 639 40.02 -13.67 -3.26
N ARG A 640 39.23 -14.74 -3.12
CA ARG A 640 39.52 -15.85 -2.20
C ARG A 640 40.81 -16.59 -2.55
N GLN A 641 41.08 -16.76 -3.85
CA GLN A 641 42.20 -17.54 -4.38
C GLN A 641 43.56 -17.01 -3.90
N VAL A 642 43.68 -15.69 -3.74
CA VAL A 642 44.92 -15.02 -3.28
C VAL A 642 44.99 -14.79 -1.77
N SER A 643 44.04 -15.35 -1.00
CA SER A 643 43.93 -15.12 0.45
C SER A 643 44.32 -16.33 1.31
N TYR A 644 44.56 -17.50 0.71
CA TYR A 644 45.02 -18.70 1.39
C TYR A 644 46.21 -19.29 0.66
N THR A 645 47.40 -19.08 1.21
CA THR A 645 48.64 -19.56 0.59
C THR A 645 49.05 -20.93 1.11
N THR A 646 48.68 -21.31 2.33
CA THR A 646 49.07 -22.61 2.93
C THR A 646 47.93 -23.62 2.95
N VAL A 647 46.69 -23.19 2.70
CA VAL A 647 45.49 -24.05 2.71
C VAL A 647 44.83 -24.05 1.33
N SER A 648 45.40 -24.83 0.40
CA SER A 648 44.92 -24.94 -1.00
C SER A 648 43.44 -25.30 -1.11
N ASP A 649 42.95 -26.21 -0.26
CA ASP A 649 41.55 -26.66 -0.26
C ASP A 649 40.56 -25.52 0.09
N MET A 650 41.03 -24.49 0.81
CA MET A 650 40.23 -23.32 1.11
C MET A 650 40.30 -22.28 0.00
N ALA A 651 41.35 -22.26 -0.82
CA ALA A 651 41.50 -21.36 -1.97
C ALA A 651 40.62 -21.77 -3.16
N THR A 652 40.35 -23.07 -3.32
CA THR A 652 39.57 -23.64 -4.44
C THR A 652 38.07 -23.74 -4.18
N LYS A 653 37.61 -23.54 -2.94
CA LYS A 653 36.17 -23.52 -2.61
C LYS A 653 35.47 -22.31 -3.20
N ASP A 654 34.26 -22.53 -3.69
CA ASP A 654 33.37 -21.47 -4.15
C ASP A 654 32.97 -20.50 -3.03
N GLY A 655 32.68 -19.25 -3.42
CA GLY A 655 32.23 -18.18 -2.54
C GLY A 655 33.32 -17.48 -1.70
N GLY A 656 32.96 -16.44 -0.95
CA GLY A 656 33.89 -15.58 -0.18
C GLY A 656 34.50 -14.41 -0.97
N GLY A 657 35.63 -13.88 -0.47
CA GLY A 657 36.27 -12.67 -1.02
C GLY A 657 35.80 -11.40 -0.29
N VAL A 658 36.60 -10.33 -0.41
CA VAL A 658 36.37 -9.07 0.31
C VAL A 658 36.62 -7.91 -0.65
N ALA A 659 35.85 -6.84 -0.54
CA ALA A 659 36.10 -5.58 -1.26
C ALA A 659 35.85 -4.39 -0.34
N VAL A 660 36.58 -3.30 -0.55
CA VAL A 660 36.33 -2.02 0.10
C VAL A 660 36.09 -0.98 -0.98
N TYR A 661 34.96 -0.28 -0.91
CA TYR A 661 34.66 0.88 -1.74
C TYR A 661 34.93 2.15 -0.92
N CYS A 662 35.69 3.10 -1.46
CA CYS A 662 35.89 4.42 -0.86
C CYS A 662 35.43 5.49 -1.84
N LYS A 663 34.72 6.53 -1.37
CA LYS A 663 34.32 7.65 -2.23
C LYS A 663 35.53 8.23 -2.97
N SER A 664 35.37 8.59 -4.23
CA SER A 664 36.48 8.98 -5.11
C SER A 664 37.23 10.25 -4.65
N HIS A 665 36.61 11.09 -3.83
CA HIS A 665 37.26 12.27 -3.25
C HIS A 665 38.16 11.94 -2.04
N ILE A 666 38.09 10.72 -1.50
CA ILE A 666 38.92 10.24 -0.39
C ILE A 666 40.21 9.65 -0.98
N GLN A 667 41.34 10.16 -0.53
CA GLN A 667 42.66 9.64 -0.89
C GLN A 667 42.89 8.33 -0.13
N ALA A 668 42.72 7.21 -0.84
CA ALA A 668 42.76 5.87 -0.27
C ALA A 668 43.82 4.99 -0.95
N GLU A 669 44.66 4.33 -0.17
CA GLU A 669 45.69 3.39 -0.64
C GLU A 669 45.46 2.00 -0.02
N ALA A 670 45.32 0.96 -0.86
CA ALA A 670 45.11 -0.40 -0.38
C ALA A 670 46.44 -1.13 -0.11
N ARG A 671 46.57 -1.70 1.09
CA ARG A 671 47.63 -2.65 1.45
C ARG A 671 47.06 -4.06 1.51
N ARG A 672 47.50 -4.91 0.56
CA ARG A 672 47.00 -6.29 0.40
C ARG A 672 47.93 -7.34 1.02
N TYR A 673 49.15 -6.97 1.37
CA TYR A 673 50.17 -7.87 1.88
C TYR A 673 50.78 -7.31 3.16
N PHE A 674 50.88 -8.16 4.18
CA PHE A 674 51.61 -7.91 5.42
C PHE A 674 52.51 -9.11 5.67
N GLN A 675 53.74 -8.85 6.12
CA GLN A 675 54.66 -9.92 6.49
C GLN A 675 54.05 -10.75 7.62
N ASN A 676 54.17 -12.08 7.53
CA ASN A 676 53.65 -13.04 8.52
C ASN A 676 52.11 -13.18 8.61
N VAL A 677 51.35 -12.70 7.62
CA VAL A 677 49.89 -12.95 7.51
C VAL A 677 49.61 -13.73 6.22
N THR A 678 49.35 -15.03 6.31
CA THR A 678 49.29 -15.95 5.15
C THR A 678 47.90 -16.45 4.81
N ASP A 679 47.07 -16.75 5.83
CA ASP A 679 45.82 -17.49 5.65
C ASP A 679 44.61 -16.74 6.23
N LEU A 680 44.49 -15.48 5.82
CA LEU A 680 43.44 -14.57 6.25
C LEU A 680 42.88 -13.80 5.05
N LYS A 681 41.54 -13.75 4.91
CA LYS A 681 40.88 -12.93 3.89
C LYS A 681 40.66 -11.53 4.43
N PHE A 682 41.47 -10.59 3.97
CA PHE A 682 41.33 -9.20 4.38
C PHE A 682 41.78 -8.21 3.30
N VAL A 683 41.26 -6.99 3.38
CA VAL A 683 41.77 -5.81 2.65
C VAL A 683 42.01 -4.71 3.67
N VAL A 684 43.21 -4.14 3.70
CA VAL A 684 43.50 -2.91 4.45
C VAL A 684 43.49 -1.74 3.47
N VAL A 685 42.78 -0.68 3.81
CA VAL A 685 42.76 0.59 3.07
C VAL A 685 43.16 1.70 4.03
N LYS A 686 44.22 2.41 3.66
CA LYS A 686 44.74 3.57 4.38
C LYS A 686 44.12 4.83 3.79
N LEU A 687 43.49 5.64 4.62
CA LEU A 687 42.92 6.94 4.24
C LEU A 687 43.92 8.04 4.61
N GLU A 688 44.27 8.89 3.65
CA GLU A 688 45.24 9.99 3.83
C GLU A 688 44.59 11.36 3.95
N ALA A 689 43.53 11.61 3.17
CA ALA A 689 42.76 12.85 3.13
C ALA A 689 41.32 12.56 2.67
N PRO A 690 40.31 13.33 3.11
CA PRO A 690 40.38 14.46 4.06
C PRO A 690 40.68 14.01 5.50
N VAL A 691 40.38 12.75 5.81
CA VAL A 691 40.54 12.17 7.14
C VAL A 691 41.61 11.08 7.13
N ARG A 692 42.41 11.02 8.19
CA ARG A 692 43.40 9.96 8.40
C ARG A 692 42.79 8.82 9.21
N ALA A 693 42.71 7.63 8.63
CA ALA A 693 42.24 6.43 9.31
C ALA A 693 42.74 5.16 8.57
N VAL A 694 42.64 4.01 9.23
CA VAL A 694 42.90 2.71 8.60
C VAL A 694 41.64 1.86 8.65
N ILE A 695 41.14 1.45 7.49
CA ILE A 695 39.97 0.58 7.36
C ILE A 695 40.42 -0.82 6.99
N VAL A 696 39.91 -1.81 7.72
CA VAL A 696 40.21 -3.22 7.48
C VAL A 696 38.90 -3.97 7.34
N ALA A 697 38.70 -4.60 6.18
CA ALA A 697 37.61 -5.52 5.95
C ALA A 697 38.12 -6.97 6.05
N VAL A 698 37.51 -7.80 6.89
CA VAL A 698 37.93 -9.19 7.14
C VAL A 698 36.77 -10.15 6.92
N TYR A 699 37.05 -11.33 6.37
CA TYR A 699 36.06 -12.41 6.30
C TYR A 699 36.63 -13.72 6.83
N ARG A 700 35.98 -14.29 7.84
CA ARG A 700 36.29 -15.63 8.35
C ARG A 700 35.19 -16.60 7.91
N PRO A 701 35.49 -17.59 7.05
CA PRO A 701 34.50 -18.62 6.72
C PRO A 701 34.11 -19.45 7.95
N PRO A 702 32.84 -19.93 8.04
CA PRO A 702 32.34 -20.62 9.22
C PRO A 702 33.11 -21.89 9.55
N HIS A 703 33.55 -22.63 8.53
CA HIS A 703 34.31 -23.88 8.68
C HIS A 703 35.81 -23.68 8.88
N PHE A 704 36.30 -22.43 8.94
CA PHE A 704 37.74 -22.19 9.11
C PHE A 704 38.14 -22.30 10.60
N CYS A 705 39.13 -23.13 10.89
CA CYS A 705 39.53 -23.45 12.26
C CYS A 705 40.02 -22.20 13.02
N LEU A 706 39.42 -21.93 14.18
CA LEU A 706 39.76 -20.78 15.03
C LEU A 706 41.22 -20.79 15.49
N LYS A 707 41.80 -21.98 15.76
CA LYS A 707 43.22 -22.13 16.14
C LYS A 707 44.19 -21.67 15.04
N LYS A 708 43.80 -21.75 13.77
CA LYS A 708 44.59 -21.24 12.63
C LYS A 708 44.32 -19.75 12.35
N PHE A 709 43.09 -19.30 12.64
CA PHE A 709 42.67 -17.93 12.42
C PHE A 709 43.29 -16.94 13.41
N LEU A 710 43.23 -17.22 14.72
CA LEU A 710 43.65 -16.27 15.76
C LEU A 710 45.10 -15.80 15.62
N PRO A 711 46.12 -16.67 15.37
CA PRO A 711 47.50 -16.21 15.22
C PRO A 711 47.74 -15.31 14.00
N ASN A 712 47.05 -15.60 12.89
CA ASN A 712 47.09 -14.74 11.70
C ASN A 712 46.43 -13.39 11.96
N MET A 713 45.33 -13.40 12.71
CA MET A 713 44.63 -12.17 13.08
C MET A 713 45.44 -11.33 14.06
N GLU A 714 46.08 -11.94 15.05
CA GLU A 714 46.98 -11.25 15.98
C GLU A 714 48.17 -10.63 15.24
N SER A 715 48.76 -11.36 14.28
CA SER A 715 49.85 -10.85 13.45
C SER A 715 49.42 -9.65 12.59
N LEU A 716 48.18 -9.67 12.07
CA LEU A 716 47.60 -8.54 11.37
C LEU A 716 47.42 -7.34 12.32
N LEU A 717 46.81 -7.54 13.50
CA LEU A 717 46.61 -6.46 14.48
C LEU A 717 47.94 -5.82 14.92
N ASN A 718 48.96 -6.63 15.22
CA ASN A 718 50.30 -6.12 15.55
C ASN A 718 50.88 -5.26 14.39
N SER A 719 50.66 -5.67 13.14
CA SER A 719 51.14 -4.92 11.97
C SER A 719 50.38 -3.61 11.77
N LEU A 720 49.08 -3.60 12.09
CA LEU A 720 48.22 -2.42 12.02
C LEU A 720 48.59 -1.40 13.11
N ASP A 721 48.87 -1.86 14.33
CA ASP A 721 49.26 -1.00 15.45
C ASP A 721 50.60 -0.28 15.21
N MET A 722 51.47 -0.85 14.36
CA MET A 722 52.70 -0.21 13.90
C MET A 722 52.47 0.87 12.82
N MET A 723 51.27 1.00 12.27
CA MET A 723 50.96 2.02 11.27
C MET A 723 50.79 3.39 11.94
N SER A 724 51.23 4.45 11.26
CA SER A 724 51.15 5.84 11.74
C SER A 724 49.75 6.46 11.71
N HIS A 725 48.73 5.70 11.32
CA HIS A 725 47.40 6.20 11.02
C HIS A 725 46.39 5.65 12.03
N GLN A 726 45.66 6.55 12.68
CA GLN A 726 44.65 6.27 13.67
C GLN A 726 43.40 7.12 13.37
N PRO A 727 42.19 6.64 13.69
CA PRO A 727 41.91 5.34 14.28
C PRO A 727 42.02 4.19 13.27
N ILE A 728 42.27 2.99 13.80
CA ILE A 728 42.13 1.71 13.09
C ILE A 728 40.72 1.16 13.33
N ILE A 729 40.01 0.87 12.23
CA ILE A 729 38.68 0.28 12.19
C ILE A 729 38.78 -1.10 11.51
N VAL A 730 38.36 -2.15 12.19
CA VAL A 730 38.30 -3.51 11.65
C VAL A 730 36.85 -3.97 11.62
N CYS A 731 36.32 -4.26 10.44
CA CYS A 731 34.96 -4.71 10.22
C CYS A 731 34.91 -5.98 9.38
N GLY A 732 33.85 -6.78 9.53
CA GLY A 732 33.80 -8.05 8.84
C GLY A 732 32.74 -9.02 9.35
N ASP A 733 32.58 -10.13 8.63
CA ASP A 733 31.90 -11.32 9.14
C ASP A 733 32.94 -12.28 9.71
N PHE A 734 32.86 -12.48 11.02
CA PHE A 734 33.78 -13.30 11.80
C PHE A 734 33.25 -14.71 12.04
N ASN A 735 31.97 -14.98 11.75
CA ASN A 735 31.29 -16.23 12.09
C ASN A 735 31.54 -16.64 13.57
N GLU A 736 31.61 -15.66 14.48
CA GLU A 736 31.61 -15.82 15.95
C GLU A 736 30.42 -15.07 16.50
N ASP A 737 29.35 -15.78 16.88
CA ASP A 737 28.13 -15.15 17.37
C ASP A 737 28.32 -14.61 18.77
N LEU A 738 28.30 -13.29 18.94
CA LEU A 738 28.50 -12.64 20.25
C LEU A 738 27.28 -12.72 21.17
N LEU A 739 26.09 -13.03 20.65
CA LEU A 739 24.86 -13.18 21.47
C LEU A 739 24.76 -14.54 22.15
N CYS A 740 25.42 -15.57 21.61
CA CYS A 740 25.44 -16.91 22.20
C CYS A 740 26.27 -16.98 23.50
N LYS A 741 25.90 -17.87 24.43
CA LYS A 741 26.66 -18.09 25.67
C LYS A 741 27.93 -18.91 25.39
N GLY A 742 29.11 -18.40 25.74
CA GLY A 742 30.39 -19.10 25.58
C GLY A 742 31.60 -18.17 25.51
N LYS A 743 32.81 -18.73 25.46
CA LYS A 743 34.05 -17.97 25.25
C LYS A 743 34.05 -17.31 23.86
N LYS A 744 34.51 -16.06 23.79
CA LYS A 744 34.50 -15.23 22.56
C LYS A 744 35.93 -14.89 22.18
N ALA A 745 36.67 -15.89 21.69
CA ALA A 745 38.12 -15.76 21.55
C ALA A 745 38.52 -14.65 20.56
N ILE A 746 37.71 -14.37 19.52
CA ILE A 746 37.98 -13.26 18.62
C ILE A 746 37.77 -11.93 19.36
N ARG A 747 36.62 -11.75 20.02
CA ARG A 747 36.38 -10.54 20.84
C ARG A 747 37.45 -10.34 21.91
N ASP A 748 37.84 -11.39 22.62
CA ASP A 748 38.83 -11.34 23.70
C ASP A 748 40.23 -10.96 23.14
N LEU A 749 40.58 -11.40 21.92
CA LEU A 749 41.79 -10.97 21.21
C LEU A 749 41.77 -9.47 20.88
N PHE A 750 40.67 -8.97 20.32
CA PHE A 750 40.54 -7.54 20.01
C PHE A 750 40.60 -6.67 21.28
N GLN A 751 39.91 -7.09 22.35
CA GLN A 751 39.91 -6.38 23.62
C GLN A 751 41.30 -6.36 24.28
N SER A 752 42.08 -7.44 24.18
CA SER A 752 43.45 -7.46 24.72
C SER A 752 44.40 -6.53 23.98
N LYS A 753 44.08 -6.16 22.73
CA LYS A 753 44.78 -5.16 21.92
C LYS A 753 44.19 -3.74 22.03
N GLY A 754 43.20 -3.53 22.91
CA GLY A 754 42.59 -2.21 23.14
C GLY A 754 41.48 -1.82 22.17
N TYR A 755 41.01 -2.73 21.31
CA TYR A 755 39.89 -2.47 20.41
C TYR A 755 38.55 -2.69 21.10
N THR A 756 37.58 -1.82 20.80
CA THR A 756 36.22 -1.92 21.31
C THR A 756 35.27 -2.33 20.19
N GLN A 757 34.42 -3.33 20.46
CA GLN A 757 33.38 -3.76 19.53
C GLN A 757 32.16 -2.83 19.65
N LEU A 758 31.66 -2.31 18.53
CA LEU A 758 30.61 -1.28 18.48
C LEU A 758 29.18 -1.78 18.24
N ILE A 759 28.99 -3.00 17.73
CA ILE A 759 27.68 -3.52 17.31
C ILE A 759 27.11 -4.47 18.36
N THR A 760 25.99 -4.09 18.96
CA THR A 760 25.37 -4.85 20.07
C THR A 760 24.08 -5.57 19.67
N ALA A 761 23.49 -5.22 18.53
CA ALA A 761 22.26 -5.83 18.02
C ALA A 761 22.57 -6.98 17.05
N ALA A 762 21.60 -7.88 16.86
CA ALA A 762 21.76 -8.97 15.90
C ALA A 762 21.94 -8.45 14.45
N THR A 763 22.74 -9.16 13.67
CA THR A 763 23.13 -8.80 12.30
C THR A 763 22.57 -9.75 11.25
N THR A 764 21.80 -10.76 11.66
CA THR A 764 21.19 -11.75 10.75
C THR A 764 19.72 -11.97 11.03
N GLU A 765 18.98 -12.51 10.05
CA GLU A 765 17.55 -12.83 10.20
C GLU A 765 17.26 -13.83 11.35
N ASN A 766 18.19 -14.74 11.66
CA ASN A 766 18.07 -15.70 12.79
C ASN A 766 18.64 -15.17 14.11
N ARG A 767 18.89 -13.86 14.21
CA ARG A 767 19.34 -13.19 15.44
C ARG A 767 20.72 -13.62 15.95
N THR A 768 21.65 -13.85 15.04
CA THR A 768 23.07 -13.99 15.41
C THR A 768 23.79 -12.64 15.24
N LEU A 769 24.80 -12.39 16.07
CA LEU A 769 25.70 -11.23 15.96
C LEU A 769 27.08 -11.72 15.51
N ILE A 770 27.22 -11.92 14.20
CA ILE A 770 28.44 -12.46 13.58
C ILE A 770 29.19 -11.42 12.74
N ASP A 771 28.53 -10.34 12.35
CA ASP A 771 29.12 -9.20 11.66
C ASP A 771 29.54 -8.15 12.70
N HIS A 772 30.82 -7.81 12.78
CA HIS A 772 31.36 -6.96 13.84
C HIS A 772 32.05 -5.72 13.28
N ILE A 773 32.09 -4.65 14.08
CA ILE A 773 32.97 -3.49 13.90
C ILE A 773 33.77 -3.30 15.18
N TYR A 774 35.09 -3.30 15.07
CA TYR A 774 36.05 -3.04 16.15
C TYR A 774 36.81 -1.74 15.86
N VAL A 775 36.93 -0.87 16.87
CA VAL A 775 37.63 0.42 16.75
C VAL A 775 38.64 0.59 17.88
N SER A 776 39.85 1.05 17.53
CA SER A 776 40.95 1.32 18.46
C SER A 776 40.73 2.56 19.34
N GLN A 777 40.04 3.59 18.82
CA GLN A 777 39.71 4.81 19.54
C GLN A 777 38.18 4.98 19.67
N PRO A 778 37.52 4.25 20.58
CA PRO A 778 36.05 4.21 20.65
C PRO A 778 35.39 5.57 20.92
N HIS A 779 36.10 6.51 21.55
CA HIS A 779 35.59 7.85 21.83
C HIS A 779 35.34 8.69 20.57
N THR A 780 35.92 8.30 19.42
CA THR A 780 35.65 8.94 18.13
C THR A 780 34.30 8.51 17.53
N CYS A 781 33.73 7.40 17.99
CA CYS A 781 32.47 6.88 17.48
C CYS A 781 31.28 7.62 18.10
N ILE A 782 30.56 8.38 17.28
CA ILE A 782 29.33 9.09 17.67
C ILE A 782 28.16 8.10 17.75
N GLN A 783 28.07 7.24 16.74
CA GLN A 783 26.90 6.39 16.53
C GLN A 783 27.28 5.13 15.77
N SER A 784 26.70 4.00 16.15
CA SER A 784 26.82 2.72 15.47
C SER A 784 25.48 1.98 15.48
N GLY A 785 25.29 1.05 14.56
CA GLY A 785 24.05 0.28 14.51
C GLY A 785 23.94 -0.69 13.34
N VAL A 786 22.72 -1.19 13.15
CA VAL A 786 22.37 -2.17 12.13
C VAL A 786 21.32 -1.55 11.20
N LEU A 787 21.59 -1.56 9.90
CA LEU A 787 20.67 -1.17 8.84
C LEU A 787 19.85 -2.39 8.35
N GLN A 788 18.83 -2.16 7.53
CA GLN A 788 17.96 -3.23 7.03
C GLN A 788 18.14 -3.41 5.51
N THR A 789 18.18 -4.66 5.05
CA THR A 789 18.18 -5.03 3.63
C THR A 789 17.14 -6.11 3.36
N TYR A 790 16.57 -6.16 2.14
CA TYR A 790 15.57 -7.17 1.76
C TYR A 790 16.15 -8.39 1.02
N TYR A 791 17.41 -8.32 0.56
CA TYR A 791 18.01 -9.29 -0.37
C TYR A 791 19.09 -10.18 0.23
N SER A 792 19.70 -9.78 1.36
CA SER A 792 20.74 -10.54 2.07
C SER A 792 20.22 -11.04 3.41
N TYR A 793 20.66 -12.22 3.81
CA TYR A 793 20.43 -12.77 5.16
C TYR A 793 21.14 -11.92 6.24
N HIS A 794 22.20 -11.23 5.86
CA HIS A 794 22.95 -10.33 6.72
C HIS A 794 22.46 -8.89 6.57
N SER A 795 22.20 -8.25 7.70
CA SER A 795 21.90 -6.84 7.80
C SER A 795 23.21 -6.03 7.77
N PRO A 796 23.32 -4.95 6.97
CA PRO A 796 24.49 -4.08 7.01
C PRO A 796 24.68 -3.49 8.40
N ILE A 797 25.92 -3.28 8.81
CA ILE A 797 26.28 -2.63 10.07
C ILE A 797 27.06 -1.35 9.77
N TYR A 798 26.86 -0.32 10.57
CA TYR A 798 27.48 0.99 10.33
C TYR A 798 28.09 1.57 11.60
N CYS A 799 29.05 2.48 11.41
CA CYS A 799 29.50 3.42 12.42
C CYS A 799 29.82 4.78 11.80
N ILE A 800 29.66 5.84 12.60
CA ILE A 800 29.96 7.22 12.26
C ILE A 800 31.03 7.69 13.24
N LEU A 801 32.17 8.11 12.72
CA LEU A 801 33.28 8.63 13.50
C LEU A 801 33.41 10.14 13.30
N THR A 802 33.73 10.89 14.35
CA THR A 802 34.23 12.27 14.25
C THR A 802 35.74 12.25 14.36
N LEU A 803 36.42 12.84 13.37
CA LEU A 803 37.87 12.75 13.21
C LEU A 803 38.55 14.09 12.97
#